data_AF-A0A2N9ECD2-F1
#
_entry.id   AF-A0A2N9ECD2-F1
#
_cell.length_a   1.000
_cell.length_b   1.000
_cell.length_c   1.000
_cell.angle_alpha   90.00
_cell.angle_beta   90.00
_cell.angle_gamma   90.00
#
_symmetry.space_group_name_H-M   'P 1'
#
loop_
_entity.id
_entity.type
_entity.pdbx_description
1 polymer ?
#
loop_
_entity_poly.entity_id
_entity_poly.type
_entity_poly.pdbx_seq_one_letter_code
_entity_poly.pdbx_strand_id
1 'polypeptide(L)'
;MLLGIYKSIDDAFVLWDTYGFPLDLTQLMAEERGLLVDVEGFNNAMDEARERSRNAQNKQAGGDIIMDADATSALHKRGVAATDDTFKFIWILEACDNNSWKAIKASKSGPVFSHLFFADDLLFCAEASISCCHTTTRVLEDFCYHSGQKVNLTKSKVFFSPNVNPSLRQHLCGILGVSSTPNIAKLLSPARRVVLIQFVTSSIPAYYMQNVALPSRICSKLYYLSLFPIPKGIAHRLEKIQRDFLWGGMGEEFKFHLVNWKQICTPIRSGGLGIHNLALFNQALLGKWLWRFATEKRALWRRVIALKYGSLVGDWCSGPVSGPYGYPEIAISGTVWMARLKNALVRDVLVTHGPNIHWDVRDFREAQDWEIDLIAKFMDLLYSVNIRHEEADAICWCPSRKIFEVNSFYKLLQPAAAQSFPWKKVWRSRAPSKVNFFIWTVALGKILTTDNLRKRRLFVLDWCGMCKRDGESVDHLLLHCPIAQEFWDLAFSMFGLSWVMPRRVMDLLHCWPGLTKQKAGDIWRLIPNCIMWCLWRERNSRCFEGCEMPIQDLKNFVLNTLWKWAAAQDCIQYTTKSRNLALLAKLNWRVMEDSDALWAKTLKSKYCPSDIMDDRAIYTGSQFLESVGANSEVGIVLESTSFYAEQGGQIFDIGSLEGPFGSFQVSNVQIFGGFILHIGSFSEESGRFSVGDKVICKVDYDRRKLIAPNHTCTHMLNFALREVLGNHVDQKGSIVLPEKLRFDFSHGKPVDPDHLKRIESIVNEQIKAELDVYPDPVRVVAIGRKVEDLLADPENDEWLSISTELCGGTHISNTREAKAFALLSEEGIAKGIRRITAVTTDSAFKAMEIAYSLEQEVNDASKLEGRVLEKTVASLKSRVDSASIPAAKKADIRAKIAILQIEVKKAQKKIAEENIQKAVKVATETAVVDASDGKAFCVSHVEVGLDAAAVREAVLKVIELKGISAMVFSTDETSNKAVVCAGVPEKGDRGKHLEVSEWLTAALEPLKGRCGKGKAGLASGQGTDASRVNDAINLAKTFALMKLR
;
A
#
# COMPACT_ATOMS: atom_id res chain seq x y z
N MET A 1 -26.28 32.43 4.42
CA MET A 1 -25.42 31.81 3.38
C MET A 1 -24.03 31.66 3.97
N LEU A 2 -23.73 30.50 4.56
CA LEU A 2 -22.42 30.16 5.12
C LEU A 2 -22.00 28.84 4.47
N LEU A 3 -21.00 28.91 3.60
CA LEU A 3 -20.46 27.76 2.88
C LEU A 3 -19.67 26.89 3.86
N GLY A 4 -20.32 25.87 4.41
CA GLY A 4 -19.63 24.82 5.14
C GLY A 4 -18.65 24.13 4.21
N ILE A 5 -17.36 24.14 4.55
CA ILE A 5 -16.34 23.46 3.77
C ILE A 5 -16.51 21.96 4.01
N TYR A 6 -17.03 21.26 3.01
CA TYR A 6 -17.16 19.80 3.04
C TYR A 6 -15.78 19.16 3.00
N LYS A 7 -15.60 18.10 3.80
CA LYS A 7 -14.46 17.21 3.66
C LYS A 7 -14.73 16.25 2.49
N SER A 8 -13.71 15.94 1.68
CA SER A 8 -13.91 15.11 0.49
C SER A 8 -14.35 13.70 0.86
N ILE A 9 -15.10 13.10 -0.06
CA ILE A 9 -15.52 11.70 -0.02
C ILE A 9 -14.30 10.78 0.17
N ASP A 10 -13.21 11.05 -0.57
CA ASP A 10 -11.95 10.31 -0.51
C ASP A 10 -11.31 10.30 0.89
N ASP A 11 -11.27 11.45 1.57
CA ASP A 11 -10.67 11.57 2.91
C ASP A 11 -11.40 10.69 3.94
N ALA A 12 -12.73 10.59 3.84
CA ALA A 12 -13.53 9.79 4.75
C ALA A 12 -13.47 8.29 4.39
N PHE A 13 -13.48 7.95 3.11
CA PHE A 13 -13.35 6.60 2.60
C PHE A 13 -12.00 5.97 2.96
N VAL A 14 -10.89 6.68 2.71
CA VAL A 14 -9.52 6.23 3.03
C VAL A 14 -9.32 6.01 4.53
N LEU A 15 -9.90 6.85 5.40
CA LEU A 15 -9.82 6.65 6.85
C LEU A 15 -10.49 5.34 7.31
N TRP A 16 -11.62 4.99 6.71
CA TRP A 16 -12.34 3.76 7.01
C TRP A 16 -11.65 2.52 6.40
N ASP A 17 -11.37 2.56 5.11
CA ASP A 17 -10.86 1.43 4.33
C ASP A 17 -9.39 1.10 4.66
N THR A 18 -8.50 2.09 4.60
CA THR A 18 -7.05 1.88 4.73
C THR A 18 -6.57 1.79 6.19
N TYR A 19 -7.26 2.44 7.12
CA TYR A 19 -6.84 2.54 8.53
C TYR A 19 -7.80 1.87 9.53
N GLY A 20 -8.91 1.29 9.06
CA GLY A 20 -9.93 0.69 9.91
C GLY A 20 -10.61 1.67 10.86
N PHE A 21 -10.51 2.99 10.57
CA PHE A 21 -10.97 4.04 11.46
C PHE A 21 -12.48 4.26 11.24
N PRO A 22 -13.35 4.01 12.23
CA PRO A 22 -14.79 3.99 12.01
C PRO A 22 -15.32 5.34 11.44
N LEU A 23 -16.15 5.28 10.40
CA LEU A 23 -16.71 6.48 9.73
C LEU A 23 -17.39 7.40 10.74
N ASP A 24 -18.10 6.82 11.70
CA ASP A 24 -18.75 7.49 12.81
C ASP A 24 -17.79 8.32 13.67
N LEU A 25 -16.54 7.86 13.87
CA LEU A 25 -15.49 8.66 14.52
C LEU A 25 -14.95 9.76 13.59
N THR A 26 -14.81 9.48 12.29
CA THR A 26 -14.38 10.46 11.27
C THR A 26 -15.38 11.63 11.14
N GLN A 27 -16.68 11.34 11.10
CA GLN A 27 -17.77 12.32 11.13
C GLN A 27 -17.69 13.18 12.39
N LEU A 28 -17.56 12.56 13.56
CA LEU A 28 -17.46 13.24 14.85
C LEU A 28 -16.27 14.20 14.95
N MET A 29 -15.11 13.81 14.42
CA MET A 29 -13.90 14.65 14.40
C MET A 29 -13.96 15.78 13.37
N ALA A 30 -14.78 15.64 12.33
CA ALA A 30 -15.06 16.71 11.37
C ALA A 30 -16.05 17.73 11.94
N GLU A 31 -17.15 17.26 12.53
CA GLU A 31 -18.15 18.12 13.19
C GLU A 31 -17.54 18.99 14.28
N GLU A 32 -16.62 18.44 15.10
CA GLU A 32 -15.86 19.19 16.12
C GLU A 32 -15.00 20.33 15.56
N ARG A 33 -14.76 20.37 14.24
CA ARG A 33 -14.02 21.42 13.54
C ARG A 33 -14.91 22.26 12.61
N GLY A 34 -16.24 22.12 12.70
CA GLY A 34 -17.19 22.82 11.84
C GLY A 34 -17.20 22.33 10.38
N LEU A 35 -16.65 21.13 10.13
CA LEU A 35 -16.61 20.50 8.82
C LEU A 35 -17.70 19.42 8.73
N LEU A 36 -18.34 19.30 7.58
CA LEU A 36 -19.28 18.21 7.30
C LEU A 36 -18.57 17.14 6.46
N VAL A 37 -18.76 15.87 6.84
CA VAL A 37 -18.40 14.73 5.99
C VAL A 37 -19.59 14.44 5.09
N ASP A 38 -19.34 14.32 3.79
CA ASP A 38 -20.36 13.88 2.85
C ASP A 38 -20.66 12.38 3.08
N VAL A 39 -21.70 12.09 3.86
CA VAL A 39 -22.10 10.72 4.22
C VAL A 39 -22.81 10.02 3.06
N GLU A 40 -23.53 10.79 2.24
CA GLU A 40 -24.24 10.28 1.08
C GLU A 40 -23.23 9.97 -0.04
N GLY A 41 -22.27 10.87 -0.28
CA GLY A 41 -21.10 10.64 -1.11
C GLY A 41 -20.18 9.53 -0.59
N PHE A 42 -19.96 9.39 0.73
CA PHE A 42 -19.25 8.24 1.30
C PHE A 42 -20.00 6.94 1.04
N ASN A 43 -21.31 6.89 1.27
CA ASN A 43 -22.11 5.69 1.06
C ASN A 43 -22.17 5.33 -0.43
N ASN A 44 -22.34 6.33 -1.31
CA ASN A 44 -22.23 6.15 -2.74
C ASN A 44 -20.81 5.70 -3.14
N ALA A 45 -19.74 6.20 -2.52
CA ALA A 45 -18.39 5.70 -2.75
C ALA A 45 -18.15 4.30 -2.18
N MET A 46 -18.87 3.89 -1.14
CA MET A 46 -18.86 2.56 -0.51
C MET A 46 -19.64 1.55 -1.35
N ASP A 47 -20.80 1.93 -1.89
CA ASP A 47 -21.59 1.11 -2.79
C ASP A 47 -20.98 1.13 -4.21
N GLU A 48 -20.38 2.23 -4.67
CA GLU A 48 -19.43 2.25 -5.79
C GLU A 48 -18.13 1.51 -5.44
N ALA A 49 -17.71 1.31 -4.20
CA ALA A 49 -16.54 0.47 -3.88
C ALA A 49 -16.90 -1.01 -3.83
N ARG A 50 -18.13 -1.34 -3.44
CA ARG A 50 -18.72 -2.68 -3.54
C ARG A 50 -19.14 -3.03 -4.97
N GLU A 51 -19.53 -2.04 -5.75
CA GLU A 51 -19.77 -2.15 -7.19
C GLU A 51 -18.47 -1.98 -7.97
N ARG A 52 -17.44 -1.25 -7.52
CA ARG A 52 -16.09 -1.36 -8.10
C ARG A 52 -15.42 -2.65 -7.67
N SER A 53 -15.76 -3.25 -6.54
CA SER A 53 -15.31 -4.62 -6.21
C SER A 53 -16.01 -5.64 -7.12
N ARG A 54 -17.35 -5.57 -7.26
CA ARG A 54 -18.13 -6.45 -8.13
C ARG A 54 -17.99 -6.16 -9.65
N ASN A 55 -17.66 -4.94 -10.03
CA ASN A 55 -17.48 -4.50 -11.43
C ASN A 55 -16.01 -4.37 -11.81
N ALA A 56 -15.02 -4.21 -10.93
CA ALA A 56 -13.62 -4.48 -11.31
C ALA A 56 -13.44 -5.99 -11.55
N GLN A 57 -14.15 -6.84 -10.80
CA GLN A 57 -14.37 -8.26 -11.12
C GLN A 57 -15.09 -8.52 -12.47
N ASN A 58 -15.62 -7.50 -13.18
CA ASN A 58 -16.39 -7.69 -14.44
C ASN A 58 -16.09 -6.68 -15.58
N LYS A 59 -15.29 -5.61 -15.37
CA LYS A 59 -15.13 -4.48 -16.31
C LYS A 59 -13.72 -3.90 -16.44
N GLN A 60 -12.72 -4.38 -15.69
CA GLN A 60 -11.35 -4.33 -16.23
C GLN A 60 -11.17 -5.62 -17.03
N ALA A 61 -11.24 -5.48 -18.35
CA ALA A 61 -11.52 -6.60 -19.25
C ALA A 61 -10.32 -7.55 -19.38
N GLY A 62 -10.43 -8.71 -18.74
CA GLY A 62 -9.40 -9.75 -18.79
C GLY A 62 -9.61 -10.93 -17.84
N GLY A 63 -10.85 -11.37 -17.59
CA GLY A 63 -11.16 -12.69 -16.97
C GLY A 63 -10.72 -12.96 -15.52
N ASP A 64 -9.90 -12.10 -14.92
CA ASP A 64 -9.03 -12.46 -13.79
C ASP A 64 -9.75 -12.96 -12.53
N ILE A 65 -9.27 -14.12 -12.07
CA ILE A 65 -9.84 -14.90 -10.97
C ILE A 65 -9.22 -14.47 -9.64
N ILE A 66 -10.05 -13.94 -8.74
CA ILE A 66 -9.62 -13.37 -7.45
C ILE A 66 -10.13 -14.23 -6.28
N MET A 67 -9.24 -14.58 -5.35
CA MET A 67 -9.63 -15.26 -4.09
C MET A 67 -9.87 -14.27 -2.95
N ASP A 68 -11.08 -14.29 -2.38
CA ASP A 68 -11.43 -13.48 -1.22
C ASP A 68 -11.03 -14.13 0.14
N ALA A 69 -11.36 -13.44 1.23
CA ALA A 69 -11.09 -13.88 2.59
C ALA A 69 -11.86 -15.17 2.98
N ASP A 70 -13.03 -15.42 2.38
CA ASP A 70 -13.82 -16.62 2.64
C ASP A 70 -13.29 -17.82 1.83
N ALA A 71 -12.82 -17.61 0.59
CA ALA A 71 -12.16 -18.61 -0.24
C ALA A 71 -10.81 -19.05 0.36
N THR A 72 -9.97 -18.11 0.80
CA THR A 72 -8.72 -18.43 1.53
C THR A 72 -8.98 -19.05 2.90
N SER A 73 -10.08 -18.71 3.58
CA SER A 73 -10.54 -19.42 4.78
C SER A 73 -11.04 -20.84 4.47
N ALA A 74 -11.66 -21.06 3.31
CA ALA A 74 -12.14 -22.36 2.87
C ALA A 74 -10.98 -23.32 2.55
N LEU A 75 -9.90 -22.86 1.92
CA LEU A 75 -8.67 -23.66 1.74
C LEU A 75 -8.12 -24.15 3.09
N HIS A 76 -7.94 -23.24 4.05
CA HIS A 76 -7.50 -23.61 5.40
C HIS A 76 -8.46 -24.60 6.10
N LYS A 77 -9.78 -24.45 5.92
CA LYS A 77 -10.78 -25.40 6.45
C LYS A 77 -10.77 -26.76 5.74
N ARG A 78 -10.38 -26.81 4.46
CA ARG A 78 -10.14 -28.03 3.67
C ARG A 78 -8.82 -28.73 4.01
N GLY A 79 -7.97 -28.12 4.84
CA GLY A 79 -6.67 -28.69 5.22
C GLY A 79 -5.56 -28.42 4.20
N VAL A 80 -5.81 -27.60 3.17
CA VAL A 80 -4.80 -27.16 2.21
C VAL A 80 -3.83 -26.21 2.92
N ALA A 81 -2.59 -26.66 3.12
CA ALA A 81 -1.53 -25.80 3.63
C ALA A 81 -1.09 -24.79 2.55
N ALA A 82 -0.56 -23.64 3.00
CA ALA A 82 0.03 -22.62 2.13
C ALA A 82 1.06 -23.21 1.17
N THR A 83 1.18 -22.61 -0.01
CA THR A 83 2.13 -23.03 -1.06
C THR A 83 3.57 -22.93 -0.53
N ASP A 84 4.29 -24.04 -0.59
CA ASP A 84 5.67 -24.22 -0.13
C ASP A 84 6.65 -24.04 -1.30
N ASP A 85 7.43 -22.96 -1.30
CA ASP A 85 8.42 -22.67 -2.34
C ASP A 85 9.82 -23.26 -2.06
N THR A 86 9.94 -24.18 -1.08
CA THR A 86 11.23 -24.71 -0.59
C THR A 86 11.77 -25.96 -1.30
N PHE A 87 11.12 -26.48 -2.35
CA PHE A 87 11.52 -27.68 -3.12
C PHE A 87 12.92 -27.64 -3.77
N LYS A 88 13.63 -26.52 -3.63
CA LYS A 88 14.98 -26.19 -4.11
C LYS A 88 16.13 -27.11 -3.61
N PHE A 89 15.89 -28.13 -2.77
CA PHE A 89 16.94 -28.73 -1.91
C PHE A 89 16.98 -30.28 -1.78
N ILE A 90 16.21 -31.04 -2.57
CA ILE A 90 16.09 -32.51 -2.43
C ILE A 90 17.45 -33.25 -2.49
N TRP A 91 18.36 -32.81 -3.38
CA TRP A 91 19.67 -33.43 -3.63
C TRP A 91 20.57 -33.60 -2.39
N ILE A 92 20.40 -32.76 -1.36
CA ILE A 92 21.18 -32.84 -0.11
C ILE A 92 20.78 -34.09 0.71
N LEU A 93 19.51 -34.48 0.67
CA LEU A 93 19.00 -35.64 1.41
C LEU A 93 19.42 -36.94 0.73
N GLU A 94 19.29 -37.02 -0.59
CA GLU A 94 19.74 -38.17 -1.39
C GLU A 94 21.25 -38.41 -1.26
N ALA A 95 22.05 -37.35 -1.20
CA ALA A 95 23.49 -37.45 -0.94
C ALA A 95 23.79 -37.96 0.48
N CYS A 96 22.96 -37.65 1.47
CA CYS A 96 23.10 -38.18 2.83
C CYS A 96 22.76 -39.67 2.90
N ASP A 97 21.65 -40.09 2.28
CA ASP A 97 21.18 -41.48 2.31
C ASP A 97 22.10 -42.42 1.51
N ASN A 98 22.68 -41.94 0.41
CA ASN A 98 23.73 -42.64 -0.33
C ASN A 98 25.12 -42.59 0.36
N ASN A 99 25.20 -42.04 1.57
CA ASN A 99 26.40 -42.00 2.42
C ASN A 99 27.60 -41.22 1.82
N SER A 100 27.40 -40.49 0.73
CA SER A 100 28.40 -39.64 0.07
C SER A 100 28.53 -38.28 0.76
N TRP A 101 27.44 -37.77 1.35
CA TRP A 101 27.41 -36.64 2.28
C TRP A 101 27.22 -37.12 3.72
N LYS A 102 28.32 -37.21 4.49
CA LYS A 102 28.25 -37.60 5.90
C LYS A 102 27.95 -36.40 6.79
N ALA A 103 26.74 -36.32 7.31
CA ALA A 103 26.26 -35.20 8.12
C ALA A 103 26.80 -35.17 9.57
N ILE A 104 26.78 -34.00 10.22
CA ILE A 104 27.39 -33.77 11.55
C ILE A 104 26.40 -34.09 12.69
N LYS A 105 26.90 -34.66 13.79
CA LYS A 105 26.12 -34.87 15.03
C LYS A 105 26.21 -33.67 15.99
N ALA A 106 25.10 -33.26 16.57
CA ALA A 106 25.02 -32.19 17.58
C ALA A 106 25.80 -32.50 18.88
N SER A 107 25.94 -33.79 19.22
CA SER A 107 26.72 -34.30 20.34
C SER A 107 27.01 -35.80 20.13
N LYS A 108 27.78 -36.46 21.01
CA LYS A 108 28.11 -37.90 20.88
C LYS A 108 26.87 -38.80 20.70
N SER A 109 25.74 -38.44 21.33
CA SER A 109 24.44 -39.11 21.25
C SER A 109 23.35 -38.23 20.60
N GLY A 110 23.73 -37.11 19.97
CA GLY A 110 22.81 -36.09 19.48
C GLY A 110 22.29 -36.34 18.06
N PRO A 111 21.26 -35.57 17.62
CA PRO A 111 20.76 -35.62 16.25
C PRO A 111 21.87 -35.32 15.24
N VAL A 112 21.83 -36.04 14.13
CA VAL A 112 22.57 -35.72 12.90
C VAL A 112 21.83 -34.59 12.17
N PHE A 113 22.56 -33.63 11.59
CA PHE A 113 22.02 -32.61 10.69
C PHE A 113 23.02 -32.32 9.56
N SER A 114 22.52 -32.28 8.32
CA SER A 114 23.30 -31.97 7.10
C SER A 114 23.21 -30.51 6.70
N HIS A 115 22.14 -29.83 7.08
CA HIS A 115 21.92 -28.42 6.82
C HIS A 115 21.01 -27.79 7.89
N LEU A 116 21.11 -26.46 8.04
CA LEU A 116 20.21 -25.64 8.88
C LEU A 116 19.83 -24.37 8.11
N PHE A 117 18.54 -24.08 8.03
CA PHE A 117 18.02 -22.80 7.54
C PHE A 117 18.01 -21.77 8.69
N PHE A 118 18.66 -20.63 8.48
CA PHE A 118 18.63 -19.50 9.41
C PHE A 118 18.19 -18.22 8.69
N ALA A 119 16.88 -18.00 8.63
CA ALA A 119 16.22 -16.90 7.91
C ALA A 119 16.55 -16.86 6.41
N ASP A 120 17.74 -16.35 6.11
CA ASP A 120 18.23 -16.00 4.78
C ASP A 120 19.52 -16.78 4.43
N ASP A 121 20.15 -17.39 5.44
CA ASP A 121 21.41 -18.11 5.36
C ASP A 121 21.19 -19.64 5.43
N LEU A 122 21.91 -20.41 4.60
CA LEU A 122 21.92 -21.88 4.61
C LEU A 122 23.26 -22.42 5.13
N LEU A 123 23.23 -23.08 6.28
CA LEU A 123 24.39 -23.63 6.96
C LEU A 123 24.57 -25.11 6.63
N PHE A 124 25.49 -25.44 5.72
CA PHE A 124 25.86 -26.83 5.41
C PHE A 124 26.77 -27.45 6.49
N CYS A 125 26.53 -28.73 6.78
CA CYS A 125 27.17 -29.49 7.85
C CYS A 125 27.57 -30.88 7.32
N ALA A 126 28.88 -31.10 7.17
CA ALA A 126 29.45 -32.36 6.68
C ALA A 126 30.73 -32.76 7.45
N GLU A 127 31.09 -34.05 7.42
CA GLU A 127 32.42 -34.51 7.77
C GLU A 127 33.47 -33.82 6.87
N ALA A 128 34.55 -33.32 7.48
CA ALA A 128 35.64 -32.65 6.79
C ALA A 128 36.49 -33.67 5.99
N SER A 129 35.94 -34.16 4.88
CA SER A 129 36.56 -35.12 3.96
C SER A 129 36.49 -34.64 2.51
N ILE A 130 37.44 -35.11 1.70
CA ILE A 130 37.53 -34.81 0.26
C ILE A 130 36.25 -35.25 -0.46
N SER A 131 35.75 -36.46 -0.18
CA SER A 131 34.52 -37.00 -0.75
C SER A 131 33.31 -36.09 -0.46
N CYS A 132 33.09 -35.72 0.80
CA CYS A 132 31.94 -34.90 1.15
C CYS A 132 32.05 -33.48 0.57
N CYS A 133 33.27 -32.94 0.40
CA CYS A 133 33.47 -31.65 -0.26
C CYS A 133 33.13 -31.71 -1.76
N HIS A 134 33.58 -32.75 -2.49
CA HIS A 134 33.17 -32.93 -3.90
C HIS A 134 31.67 -33.17 -4.05
N THR A 135 31.04 -33.96 -3.16
CA THR A 135 29.59 -34.12 -3.14
C THR A 135 28.88 -32.80 -2.82
N THR A 136 29.44 -31.97 -1.93
CA THR A 136 28.91 -30.62 -1.65
C THR A 136 28.99 -29.73 -2.88
N THR A 137 30.16 -29.65 -3.52
CA THR A 137 30.33 -28.87 -4.76
C THR A 137 29.37 -29.34 -5.85
N ARG A 138 29.25 -30.65 -6.09
CA ARG A 138 28.32 -31.21 -7.08
C ARG A 138 26.85 -30.91 -6.77
N VAL A 139 26.40 -31.08 -5.53
CA VAL A 139 25.02 -30.74 -5.13
C VAL A 139 24.73 -29.25 -5.32
N LEU A 140 25.73 -28.38 -5.11
CA LEU A 140 25.62 -26.94 -5.36
C LEU A 140 25.64 -26.61 -6.86
N GLU A 141 26.43 -27.32 -7.67
CA GLU A 141 26.47 -27.20 -9.14
C GLU A 141 25.14 -27.66 -9.77
N ASP A 142 24.65 -28.83 -9.38
CA ASP A 142 23.35 -29.38 -9.79
C ASP A 142 22.22 -28.41 -9.38
N PHE A 143 22.24 -27.88 -8.15
CA PHE A 143 21.33 -26.81 -7.71
C PHE A 143 21.42 -25.56 -8.60
N CYS A 144 22.62 -25.06 -8.90
CA CYS A 144 22.78 -23.88 -9.78
C CYS A 144 22.27 -24.14 -11.20
N TYR A 145 22.54 -25.34 -11.73
CA TYR A 145 22.14 -25.76 -13.06
C TYR A 145 20.61 -25.84 -13.20
N HIS A 146 19.93 -26.48 -12.24
CA HIS A 146 18.48 -26.66 -12.28
C HIS A 146 17.67 -25.43 -11.85
N SER A 147 18.19 -24.60 -10.94
CA SER A 147 17.49 -23.39 -10.46
C SER A 147 17.80 -22.12 -11.26
N GLY A 148 18.86 -22.13 -12.07
CA GLY A 148 19.41 -20.94 -12.74
C GLY A 148 20.13 -19.96 -11.79
N GLN A 149 20.17 -20.24 -10.48
CA GLN A 149 20.84 -19.40 -9.49
C GLN A 149 22.34 -19.72 -9.43
N LYS A 150 23.12 -18.90 -8.71
CA LYS A 150 24.55 -19.13 -8.48
C LYS A 150 24.91 -18.98 -7.00
N VAL A 151 25.63 -19.97 -6.46
CA VAL A 151 26.11 -19.95 -5.08
C VAL A 151 27.26 -18.94 -4.95
N ASN A 152 27.09 -17.94 -4.09
CA ASN A 152 28.13 -16.93 -3.82
C ASN A 152 29.24 -17.48 -2.92
N LEU A 153 30.21 -18.17 -3.53
CA LEU A 153 31.38 -18.75 -2.83
C LEU A 153 32.23 -17.73 -2.07
N THR A 154 32.19 -16.43 -2.42
CA THR A 154 32.92 -15.40 -1.67
C THR A 154 32.26 -15.04 -0.34
N LYS A 155 30.92 -15.10 -0.28
CA LYS A 155 30.08 -14.89 0.90
C LYS A 155 30.03 -16.13 1.79
N SER A 156 30.06 -17.32 1.18
CA SER A 156 30.21 -18.61 1.87
C SER A 156 31.56 -18.69 2.62
N LYS A 157 31.52 -19.20 3.84
CA LYS A 157 32.71 -19.50 4.67
C LYS A 157 32.58 -20.88 5.27
N VAL A 158 33.68 -21.64 5.33
CA VAL A 158 33.70 -22.95 5.98
C VAL A 158 34.25 -22.83 7.40
N PHE A 159 33.53 -23.36 8.39
CA PHE A 159 34.04 -23.49 9.76
C PHE A 159 34.53 -24.92 9.96
N PHE A 160 35.82 -25.09 10.28
CA PHE A 160 36.40 -26.40 10.60
C PHE A 160 36.49 -26.60 12.12
N SER A 161 36.19 -27.82 12.57
CA SER A 161 36.51 -28.26 13.93
C SER A 161 38.02 -28.10 14.19
N PRO A 162 38.44 -27.69 15.42
CA PRO A 162 39.86 -27.60 15.80
C PRO A 162 40.67 -28.87 15.52
N ASN A 163 40.01 -30.04 15.47
CA ASN A 163 40.64 -31.35 15.26
C ASN A 163 40.98 -31.68 13.79
N VAL A 164 40.53 -30.87 12.82
CA VAL A 164 40.86 -31.08 11.40
C VAL A 164 42.29 -30.60 11.12
N ASN A 165 43.12 -31.39 10.46
CA ASN A 165 44.52 -31.02 10.14
C ASN A 165 44.57 -29.74 9.26
N PRO A 166 45.42 -28.74 9.58
CA PRO A 166 45.55 -27.50 8.79
C PRO A 166 45.80 -27.70 7.29
N SER A 167 46.64 -28.66 6.87
CA SER A 167 46.89 -28.91 5.43
C SER A 167 45.65 -29.46 4.74
N LEU A 168 44.91 -30.36 5.41
CA LEU A 168 43.62 -30.85 4.94
C LEU A 168 42.61 -29.70 4.86
N ARG A 169 42.52 -28.78 5.84
CA ARG A 169 41.63 -27.62 5.76
C ARG A 169 41.89 -26.78 4.51
N GLN A 170 43.16 -26.49 4.20
CA GLN A 170 43.54 -25.73 3.01
C GLN A 170 43.14 -26.45 1.71
N HIS A 171 43.33 -27.77 1.66
CA HIS A 171 42.92 -28.59 0.52
C HIS A 171 41.39 -28.64 0.34
N LEU A 172 40.62 -28.82 1.43
CA LEU A 172 39.16 -28.81 1.40
C LEU A 172 38.59 -27.42 1.05
N CYS A 173 39.22 -26.34 1.52
CA CYS A 173 38.92 -24.97 1.06
C CYS A 173 39.09 -24.82 -0.46
N GLY A 174 40.15 -25.42 -1.03
CA GLY A 174 40.40 -25.43 -2.47
C GLY A 174 39.32 -26.16 -3.27
N ILE A 175 38.85 -27.32 -2.78
CA ILE A 175 37.78 -28.11 -3.42
C ILE A 175 36.43 -27.38 -3.38
N LEU A 176 36.11 -26.71 -2.27
CA LEU A 176 34.86 -25.97 -2.09
C LEU A 176 34.89 -24.55 -2.69
N GLY A 177 36.07 -24.01 -3.01
CA GLY A 177 36.23 -22.62 -3.45
C GLY A 177 35.96 -21.55 -2.37
N VAL A 178 35.96 -21.92 -1.08
CA VAL A 178 35.58 -21.03 0.04
C VAL A 178 36.69 -20.89 1.10
N SER A 179 36.83 -19.69 1.68
CA SER A 179 37.80 -19.42 2.75
C SER A 179 37.31 -19.90 4.12
N SER A 180 38.21 -20.43 4.96
CA SER A 180 37.85 -20.86 6.32
C SER A 180 37.64 -19.69 7.31
N THR A 181 36.73 -19.86 8.27
CA THR A 181 36.49 -18.90 9.38
C THR A 181 36.73 -19.55 10.75
N PRO A 182 37.35 -18.86 11.72
CA PRO A 182 37.53 -19.36 13.09
C PRO A 182 36.33 -19.09 14.02
N ASN A 183 35.31 -18.33 13.59
CA ASN A 183 34.20 -17.94 14.46
C ASN A 183 32.85 -17.98 13.73
N ILE A 184 32.02 -18.96 14.09
CA ILE A 184 30.68 -19.14 13.53
C ILE A 184 29.72 -17.99 13.89
N ALA A 185 29.93 -17.32 15.03
CA ALA A 185 29.10 -16.18 15.45
C ALA A 185 29.45 -14.87 14.71
N LYS A 186 30.53 -14.82 13.92
CA LYS A 186 30.76 -13.72 12.96
C LYS A 186 29.93 -13.85 11.68
N LEU A 187 29.26 -14.99 11.46
CA LEU A 187 28.29 -15.18 10.37
C LEU A 187 26.93 -14.49 10.66
N LEU A 188 26.71 -13.98 11.88
CA LEU A 188 25.51 -13.23 12.27
C LEU A 188 25.86 -11.75 12.48
N SER A 189 25.34 -10.87 11.62
CA SER A 189 25.84 -9.50 11.49
C SER A 189 25.77 -8.64 12.78
N PRO A 190 26.75 -7.73 12.99
CA PRO A 190 26.67 -6.68 14.02
C PRO A 190 25.40 -5.82 13.90
N ALA A 191 25.00 -5.46 12.67
CA ALA A 191 23.76 -4.73 12.40
C ALA A 191 22.54 -5.39 13.07
N ARG A 192 22.39 -6.72 13.00
CA ARG A 192 21.28 -7.45 13.63
C ARG A 192 21.30 -7.42 15.17
N ARG A 193 22.43 -7.07 15.80
CA ARG A 193 22.57 -6.90 17.27
C ARG A 193 22.34 -5.45 17.69
N VAL A 194 22.87 -4.52 16.92
CA VAL A 194 22.76 -3.07 17.16
C VAL A 194 21.34 -2.59 16.87
N VAL A 195 20.74 -2.96 15.73
CA VAL A 195 19.32 -2.69 15.42
C VAL A 195 18.42 -3.22 16.54
N LEU A 196 18.70 -4.38 17.13
CA LEU A 196 17.89 -4.94 18.22
C LEU A 196 17.79 -4.02 19.46
N ILE A 197 18.87 -3.31 19.77
CA ILE A 197 19.02 -2.46 20.96
C ILE A 197 18.64 -1.00 20.64
N GLN A 198 19.01 -0.52 19.46
CA GLN A 198 18.81 0.85 19.01
C GLN A 198 17.36 1.07 18.53
N PHE A 199 16.76 0.13 17.79
CA PHE A 199 15.35 0.20 17.33
C PHE A 199 14.35 0.22 18.50
N VAL A 200 14.74 -0.35 19.64
CA VAL A 200 13.99 -0.31 20.91
C VAL A 200 14.05 1.06 21.60
N THR A 201 15.16 1.79 21.45
CA THR A 201 15.43 3.04 22.18
C THR A 201 15.14 4.30 21.35
N SER A 202 15.45 4.28 20.04
CA SER A 202 15.30 5.42 19.12
C SER A 202 13.91 5.59 18.50
N SER A 203 13.04 4.57 18.56
CA SER A 203 11.70 4.57 17.92
C SER A 203 10.68 5.61 18.46
N ILE A 204 11.06 6.53 19.34
CA ILE A 204 10.13 7.52 19.92
C ILE A 204 10.82 8.90 20.14
N PRO A 205 10.67 9.82 19.17
CA PRO A 205 10.58 11.26 19.40
C PRO A 205 9.11 11.73 19.44
N ALA A 206 8.81 12.72 20.27
CA ALA A 206 7.44 13.07 20.69
C ALA A 206 6.59 13.87 19.67
N TYR A 207 7.04 14.04 18.42
CA TYR A 207 6.40 14.94 17.44
C TYR A 207 5.71 14.24 16.26
N TYR A 208 5.91 12.93 16.08
CA TYR A 208 5.40 12.18 14.91
C TYR A 208 4.03 11.49 15.15
N MET A 209 3.29 11.86 16.20
CA MET A 209 2.03 11.18 16.59
C MET A 209 0.78 12.07 16.60
N GLN A 210 0.80 13.17 15.85
CA GLN A 210 -0.42 13.97 15.60
C GLN A 210 -1.02 13.79 14.19
N ASN A 211 -0.30 13.22 13.21
CA ASN A 211 -0.86 12.97 11.86
C ASN A 211 -0.28 11.70 11.19
N VAL A 212 -1.14 10.69 11.02
CA VAL A 212 -1.13 9.62 9.97
C VAL A 212 0.03 8.60 9.93
N ALA A 213 -0.33 7.35 9.58
CA ALA A 213 0.49 6.19 9.18
C ALA A 213 1.02 5.21 10.27
N LEU A 214 0.25 4.13 10.51
CA LEU A 214 0.69 2.90 11.21
C LEU A 214 -0.04 1.64 10.67
N PRO A 215 0.53 0.93 9.67
CA PRO A 215 0.35 -0.54 9.64
C PRO A 215 1.65 -1.38 9.55
N SER A 216 2.55 -1.11 8.60
CA SER A 216 3.62 -2.07 8.23
C SER A 216 4.65 -2.36 9.34
N ARG A 217 5.01 -1.35 10.15
CA ARG A 217 6.03 -1.46 11.21
C ARG A 217 5.56 -2.20 12.48
N ILE A 218 4.33 -2.71 12.55
CA ILE A 218 3.86 -3.49 13.72
C ILE A 218 4.07 -5.00 13.52
N CYS A 219 3.85 -5.54 12.32
CA CYS A 219 3.97 -6.99 12.07
C CYS A 219 5.37 -7.55 12.37
N SER A 220 6.43 -6.79 12.09
CA SER A 220 7.82 -7.17 12.45
C SER A 220 8.10 -7.15 13.96
N LYS A 221 7.32 -6.40 14.75
CA LYS A 221 7.51 -6.26 16.22
C LYS A 221 6.87 -7.38 17.03
N LEU A 222 5.89 -8.10 16.47
CA LEU A 222 5.27 -9.26 17.12
C LEU A 222 6.22 -10.46 17.25
N TYR A 223 7.14 -10.65 16.30
CA TYR A 223 8.12 -11.73 16.33
C TYR A 223 9.04 -11.65 17.56
N TYR A 224 9.58 -10.47 17.86
CA TYR A 224 10.45 -10.26 19.02
C TYR A 224 9.71 -10.50 20.35
N LEU A 225 8.48 -9.99 20.46
CA LEU A 225 7.59 -10.23 21.61
C LEU A 225 7.14 -11.69 21.76
N SER A 226 7.41 -12.54 20.76
CA SER A 226 7.20 -13.99 20.86
C SER A 226 8.45 -14.76 21.28
N LEU A 227 9.64 -14.16 21.24
CA LEU A 227 10.91 -14.82 21.57
C LEU A 227 11.54 -14.32 22.87
N PHE A 228 11.26 -13.07 23.28
CA PHE A 228 11.88 -12.44 24.43
C PHE A 228 10.84 -11.71 25.30
N PRO A 229 11.04 -11.58 26.63
CA PRO A 229 10.23 -10.71 27.46
C PRO A 229 10.35 -9.26 27.04
N ILE A 230 9.26 -8.50 27.15
CA ILE A 230 9.27 -7.05 26.98
C ILE A 230 9.87 -6.38 28.24
N PRO A 231 10.96 -5.60 28.14
CA PRO A 231 11.47 -4.88 29.30
C PRO A 231 10.45 -3.86 29.82
N LYS A 232 10.26 -3.82 31.14
CA LYS A 232 9.19 -3.07 31.83
C LYS A 232 9.13 -1.59 31.44
N GLY A 233 10.26 -0.93 31.22
CA GLY A 233 10.33 0.47 30.81
C GLY A 233 9.75 0.73 29.41
N ILE A 234 9.95 -0.19 28.47
CA ILE A 234 9.42 -0.08 27.10
C ILE A 234 7.91 -0.32 27.12
N ALA A 235 7.45 -1.35 27.84
CA ALA A 235 6.02 -1.58 28.05
C ALA A 235 5.33 -0.34 28.63
N HIS A 236 5.91 0.28 29.68
CA HIS A 236 5.35 1.49 30.28
C HIS A 236 5.32 2.69 29.32
N ARG A 237 6.34 2.86 28.47
CA ARG A 237 6.42 3.94 27.48
C ARG A 237 5.37 3.77 26.37
N LEU A 238 5.14 2.54 25.90
CA LEU A 238 4.09 2.21 24.93
C LEU A 238 2.69 2.37 25.52
N GLU A 239 2.46 1.87 26.74
CA GLU A 239 1.20 2.08 27.46
C GLU A 239 0.93 3.57 27.72
N LYS A 240 1.97 4.39 27.98
CA LYS A 240 1.82 5.84 28.11
C LYS A 240 1.23 6.45 26.83
N ILE A 241 1.81 6.14 25.67
CA ILE A 241 1.33 6.63 24.37
C ILE A 241 -0.14 6.28 24.14
N GLN A 242 -0.54 5.05 24.47
CA GLN A 242 -1.93 4.61 24.30
C GLN A 242 -2.90 5.28 25.29
N ARG A 243 -2.44 5.65 26.51
CA ARG A 243 -3.22 6.49 27.45
C ARG A 243 -3.36 7.92 26.92
N ASP A 244 -2.25 8.51 26.49
CA ASP A 244 -2.17 9.89 26.04
C ASP A 244 -3.01 10.08 24.75
N PHE A 245 -3.14 9.05 23.90
CA PHE A 245 -4.07 9.04 22.76
C PHE A 245 -5.56 9.09 23.18
N LEU A 246 -5.97 8.33 24.21
CA LEU A 246 -7.38 8.28 24.64
C LEU A 246 -7.84 9.53 25.40
N TRP A 247 -6.92 10.25 26.03
CA TRP A 247 -7.25 11.33 26.97
C TRP A 247 -6.60 12.67 26.63
N GLY A 248 -5.58 12.71 25.78
CA GLY A 248 -4.87 13.92 25.37
C GLY A 248 -5.70 14.82 24.45
N GLY A 249 -5.28 16.08 24.35
CA GLY A 249 -5.80 17.04 23.38
C GLY A 249 -4.81 17.32 22.26
N MET A 250 -5.21 18.13 21.29
CA MET A 250 -4.32 18.69 20.27
C MET A 250 -3.45 19.85 20.81
N GLY A 251 -3.76 20.40 21.98
CA GLY A 251 -2.99 21.45 22.65
C GLY A 251 -2.14 20.93 23.81
N GLU A 252 -1.24 21.77 24.32
CA GLU A 252 -0.31 21.43 25.42
C GLU A 252 -0.98 21.33 26.81
N GLU A 253 -2.29 21.61 26.89
CA GLU A 253 -3.05 21.56 28.14
C GLU A 253 -3.12 20.15 28.74
N PHE A 254 -2.79 20.05 30.02
CA PHE A 254 -2.86 18.81 30.78
C PHE A 254 -4.32 18.30 30.90
N LYS A 255 -4.60 17.13 30.34
CA LYS A 255 -5.91 16.46 30.46
C LYS A 255 -5.87 15.28 31.42
N PHE A 256 -6.89 15.21 32.27
CA PHE A 256 -7.04 14.13 33.24
C PHE A 256 -7.50 12.82 32.59
N HIS A 257 -6.74 11.74 32.79
CA HIS A 257 -7.19 10.39 32.44
C HIS A 257 -8.42 10.02 33.27
N LEU A 258 -9.57 9.81 32.63
CA LEU A 258 -10.84 9.55 33.34
C LEU A 258 -10.91 8.13 33.91
N VAL A 259 -10.43 7.14 33.14
CA VAL A 259 -10.45 5.71 33.50
C VAL A 259 -9.01 5.19 33.67
N ASN A 260 -8.80 4.33 34.68
CA ASN A 260 -7.49 3.69 34.93
C ASN A 260 -7.12 2.76 33.76
N TRP A 261 -5.85 2.78 33.35
CA TRP A 261 -5.34 1.92 32.28
C TRP A 261 -5.58 0.43 32.50
N LYS A 262 -5.45 -0.07 33.74
CA LYS A 262 -5.77 -1.47 34.06
C LYS A 262 -7.22 -1.81 33.74
N GLN A 263 -8.16 -0.90 34.00
CA GLN A 263 -9.58 -1.07 33.67
C GLN A 263 -9.79 -1.03 32.16
N ILE A 264 -9.12 -0.11 31.44
CA ILE A 264 -9.19 -0.02 29.97
C ILE A 264 -8.72 -1.32 29.29
N CYS A 265 -7.67 -1.96 29.81
CA CYS A 265 -7.16 -3.23 29.29
C CYS A 265 -8.04 -4.46 29.61
N THR A 266 -9.08 -4.33 30.45
CA THR A 266 -10.02 -5.43 30.67
C THR A 266 -10.92 -5.65 29.44
N PRO A 267 -11.52 -6.84 29.27
CA PRO A 267 -12.49 -7.07 28.21
C PRO A 267 -13.66 -6.09 28.28
N ILE A 268 -14.27 -5.81 27.11
CA ILE A 268 -15.49 -4.97 26.99
C ILE A 268 -16.62 -5.46 27.92
N ARG A 269 -16.70 -6.78 28.15
CA ARG A 269 -17.68 -7.42 29.06
C ARG A 269 -17.47 -7.11 30.54
N SER A 270 -16.30 -6.61 30.92
CA SER A 270 -15.87 -6.25 32.27
C SER A 270 -15.75 -4.73 32.46
N GLY A 271 -16.23 -3.94 31.48
CA GLY A 271 -16.17 -2.48 31.51
C GLY A 271 -14.87 -1.87 31.01
N GLY A 272 -14.00 -2.63 30.34
CA GLY A 272 -12.85 -2.09 29.62
C GLY A 272 -13.13 -1.81 28.15
N LEU A 273 -12.07 -1.60 27.37
CA LEU A 273 -12.12 -1.43 25.91
C LEU A 273 -11.54 -2.64 25.16
N GLY A 274 -11.01 -3.65 25.87
CA GLY A 274 -10.40 -4.84 25.25
C GLY A 274 -9.00 -4.61 24.67
N ILE A 275 -8.34 -3.49 25.01
CA ILE A 275 -6.95 -3.22 24.61
C ILE A 275 -6.03 -4.21 25.32
N HIS A 276 -5.12 -4.86 24.58
CA HIS A 276 -4.21 -5.85 25.16
C HIS A 276 -3.23 -5.19 26.16
N ASN A 277 -3.13 -5.74 27.37
CA ASN A 277 -2.03 -5.40 28.26
C ASN A 277 -0.74 -6.02 27.71
N LEU A 278 0.26 -5.18 27.41
CA LEU A 278 1.46 -5.61 26.67
C LEU A 278 2.29 -6.65 27.42
N ALA A 279 2.35 -6.58 28.76
CA ALA A 279 3.09 -7.55 29.57
C ALA A 279 2.41 -8.93 29.56
N LEU A 280 1.10 -9.00 29.82
CA LEU A 280 0.34 -10.25 29.77
C LEU A 280 0.27 -10.82 28.34
N PHE A 281 0.25 -9.97 27.30
CA PHE A 281 0.24 -10.41 25.91
C PHE A 281 1.60 -10.98 25.46
N ASN A 282 2.71 -10.38 25.90
CA ASN A 282 4.05 -10.93 25.71
C ASN A 282 4.23 -12.27 26.44
N GLN A 283 3.75 -12.41 27.68
CA GLN A 283 3.69 -13.71 28.38
C GLN A 283 2.87 -14.75 27.59
N ALA A 284 1.73 -14.35 27.03
CA ALA A 284 0.90 -15.24 26.22
C ALA A 284 1.60 -15.71 24.93
N LEU A 285 2.37 -14.82 24.28
CA LEU A 285 3.16 -15.13 23.11
C LEU A 285 4.33 -16.09 23.43
N LEU A 286 5.05 -15.85 24.53
CA LEU A 286 6.11 -16.74 25.02
C LEU A 286 5.59 -18.14 25.37
N GLY A 287 4.38 -18.23 25.94
CA GLY A 287 3.71 -19.50 26.23
C GLY A 287 3.53 -20.43 25.01
N LYS A 288 3.49 -19.86 23.79
CA LYS A 288 3.47 -20.65 22.55
C LYS A 288 4.68 -21.58 22.44
N TRP A 289 5.87 -21.13 22.86
CA TRP A 289 7.09 -21.93 22.75
C TRP A 289 7.17 -23.05 23.78
N LEU A 290 6.55 -22.88 24.96
CA LEU A 290 6.39 -23.94 25.95
C LEU A 290 5.50 -25.07 25.39
N TRP A 291 4.35 -24.70 24.83
CA TRP A 291 3.47 -25.65 24.14
C TRP A 291 4.21 -26.39 23.02
N ARG A 292 4.95 -25.68 22.18
CA ARG A 292 5.75 -26.26 21.10
C ARG A 292 6.88 -27.16 21.63
N PHE A 293 7.54 -26.81 22.74
CA PHE A 293 8.61 -27.65 23.32
C PHE A 293 8.07 -29.00 23.80
N ALA A 294 6.88 -29.01 24.41
CA ALA A 294 6.24 -30.20 24.94
C ALA A 294 5.62 -31.09 23.83
N THR A 295 5.12 -30.48 22.75
CA THR A 295 4.42 -31.19 21.65
C THR A 295 5.33 -31.55 20.47
N GLU A 296 6.26 -30.69 20.06
CA GLU A 296 7.17 -30.93 18.92
C GLU A 296 8.36 -31.82 19.31
N LYS A 297 8.10 -32.96 19.96
CA LYS A 297 9.15 -33.84 20.53
C LYS A 297 10.22 -34.28 19.52
N ARG A 298 9.87 -34.34 18.23
CA ARG A 298 10.75 -34.70 17.10
C ARG A 298 11.51 -33.52 16.49
N ALA A 299 11.10 -32.28 16.73
CA ALA A 299 11.71 -31.11 16.09
C ALA A 299 13.17 -30.91 16.52
N LEU A 300 14.02 -30.49 15.58
CA LEU A 300 15.46 -30.41 15.79
C LEU A 300 15.84 -29.41 16.89
N TRP A 301 15.22 -28.24 16.90
CA TRP A 301 15.42 -27.20 17.92
C TRP A 301 15.15 -27.73 19.34
N ARG A 302 14.03 -28.45 19.51
CA ARG A 302 13.61 -29.05 20.77
C ARG A 302 14.59 -30.14 21.22
N ARG A 303 14.98 -31.04 20.32
CA ARG A 303 15.96 -32.12 20.59
C ARG A 303 17.31 -31.56 21.04
N VAL A 304 17.78 -30.48 20.40
CA VAL A 304 19.04 -29.80 20.78
C VAL A 304 18.93 -29.17 22.17
N ILE A 305 17.84 -28.47 22.50
CA ILE A 305 17.62 -27.89 23.84
C ILE A 305 17.54 -28.97 24.91
N ALA A 306 16.75 -30.03 24.69
CA ALA A 306 16.58 -31.13 25.65
C ALA A 306 17.88 -31.91 25.91
N LEU A 307 18.74 -32.07 24.90
CA LEU A 307 20.07 -32.69 25.07
C LEU A 307 21.07 -31.76 25.76
N LYS A 308 20.97 -30.44 25.57
CA LYS A 308 21.94 -29.48 26.12
C LYS A 308 21.67 -29.14 27.58
N TYR A 309 20.40 -28.98 27.97
CA TYR A 309 20.00 -28.54 29.31
C TYR A 309 19.27 -29.62 30.10
N GLY A 310 19.13 -30.82 29.55
CA GLY A 310 18.20 -31.82 30.06
C GLY A 310 16.74 -31.45 29.80
N SER A 311 15.87 -32.37 30.20
CA SER A 311 14.42 -32.22 30.15
C SER A 311 13.87 -32.57 31.54
N LEU A 312 12.94 -31.79 32.07
CA LEU A 312 12.32 -32.09 33.36
C LEU A 312 11.27 -33.21 33.21
N VAL A 313 10.87 -33.80 34.35
CA VAL A 313 9.89 -34.90 34.40
C VAL A 313 8.64 -34.55 33.58
N GLY A 314 8.18 -35.48 32.75
CA GLY A 314 7.07 -35.28 31.80
C GLY A 314 7.49 -34.79 30.41
N ASP A 315 8.73 -34.28 30.25
CA ASP A 315 9.31 -33.84 28.98
C ASP A 315 8.77 -32.47 28.46
N TRP A 316 8.12 -31.70 29.34
CA TRP A 316 7.34 -30.48 29.02
C TRP A 316 8.15 -29.17 29.03
N CYS A 317 9.30 -29.14 29.70
CA CYS A 317 10.21 -27.99 29.75
C CYS A 317 11.66 -28.46 29.93
N SER A 318 12.62 -27.63 29.52
CA SER A 318 14.05 -27.90 29.69
C SER A 318 14.47 -27.85 31.16
N GLY A 319 15.59 -28.48 31.50
CA GLY A 319 16.23 -28.29 32.79
C GLY A 319 16.65 -26.82 33.04
N PRO A 320 16.85 -26.43 34.31
CA PRO A 320 17.24 -25.06 34.68
C PRO A 320 18.63 -24.72 34.15
N VAL A 321 18.81 -23.46 33.71
CA VAL A 321 20.05 -23.01 33.06
C VAL A 321 20.84 -22.08 33.98
N SER A 322 22.13 -22.36 34.19
CA SER A 322 22.99 -21.71 35.20
C SER A 322 24.20 -20.95 34.63
N GLY A 323 24.24 -20.68 33.31
CA GLY A 323 25.36 -19.99 32.65
C GLY A 323 25.05 -18.52 32.29
N PRO A 324 26.07 -17.67 32.02
CA PRO A 324 25.90 -16.23 31.76
C PRO A 324 25.18 -15.89 30.44
N TYR A 325 25.13 -16.84 29.50
CA TYR A 325 24.32 -16.78 28.27
C TYR A 325 23.17 -17.79 28.29
N GLY A 326 22.87 -18.35 29.47
CA GLY A 326 21.80 -19.28 29.71
C GLY A 326 20.54 -18.55 30.12
N TYR A 327 19.46 -18.72 29.35
CA TYR A 327 18.20 -18.03 29.62
C TYR A 327 17.39 -18.79 30.70
N PRO A 328 17.06 -18.19 31.87
CA PRO A 328 16.41 -18.93 32.97
C PRO A 328 14.90 -19.15 32.79
N GLU A 329 14.25 -18.48 31.84
CA GLU A 329 12.78 -18.25 31.82
C GLU A 329 12.04 -18.97 30.67
N ILE A 330 12.54 -20.14 30.22
CA ILE A 330 11.66 -21.17 29.62
C ILE A 330 10.96 -21.98 30.75
N ALA A 331 11.24 -21.67 32.02
CA ALA A 331 10.36 -21.98 33.14
C ALA A 331 9.37 -20.83 33.35
N ILE A 332 8.06 -21.13 33.34
CA ILE A 332 7.08 -20.27 34.04
C ILE A 332 7.41 -20.37 35.53
N SER A 333 8.02 -19.33 36.08
CA SER A 333 8.09 -19.16 37.53
C SER A 333 6.67 -18.97 38.06
N GLY A 334 6.13 -19.98 38.74
CA GLY A 334 4.75 -19.98 39.25
C GLY A 334 4.39 -21.25 40.03
N THR A 335 4.87 -22.42 39.61
CA THR A 335 4.69 -23.72 40.28
C THR A 335 5.99 -24.52 40.07
N VAL A 336 6.66 -25.12 41.06
CA VAL A 336 6.20 -25.78 42.29
C VAL A 336 7.17 -25.50 43.46
N TRP A 337 6.65 -25.15 44.64
CA TRP A 337 7.41 -25.12 45.91
C TRP A 337 6.62 -25.69 47.11
N MET A 338 5.62 -26.56 46.85
CA MET A 338 4.74 -27.11 47.90
C MET A 338 4.91 -28.62 48.11
N ALA A 339 5.23 -29.39 47.07
CA ALA A 339 5.38 -30.84 47.17
C ALA A 339 6.76 -31.23 47.78
N ARG A 340 6.76 -32.10 48.81
CA ARG A 340 7.99 -32.78 49.26
C ARG A 340 8.51 -33.76 48.20
N LEU A 341 7.60 -34.40 47.45
CA LEU A 341 7.91 -35.29 46.33
C LEU A 341 8.04 -34.50 45.02
N LYS A 342 9.25 -34.07 44.68
CA LYS A 342 9.53 -33.32 43.42
C LYS A 342 9.32 -34.13 42.13
N ASN A 343 9.19 -35.46 42.24
CA ASN A 343 9.16 -36.41 41.11
C ASN A 343 7.96 -37.38 41.16
N ALA A 344 6.91 -37.09 41.94
CA ALA A 344 5.72 -37.97 42.00
C ALA A 344 5.00 -38.02 40.63
N LEU A 345 4.60 -39.21 40.21
CA LEU A 345 3.74 -39.41 39.04
C LEU A 345 2.28 -39.23 39.44
N VAL A 346 1.40 -38.94 38.46
CA VAL A 346 -0.06 -38.85 38.68
C VAL A 346 -0.59 -40.08 39.40
N ARG A 347 -0.18 -41.29 38.97
CA ARG A 347 -0.59 -42.56 39.59
C ARG A 347 -0.21 -42.68 41.08
N ASP A 348 0.81 -41.95 41.54
CA ASP A 348 1.32 -42.06 42.91
C ASP A 348 0.49 -41.19 43.89
N VAL A 349 -0.35 -40.28 43.36
CA VAL A 349 -1.29 -39.42 44.10
C VAL A 349 -2.75 -39.62 43.65
N LEU A 350 -3.02 -40.62 42.81
CA LEU A 350 -4.35 -40.93 42.28
C LEU A 350 -4.86 -42.24 42.89
N VAL A 351 -5.85 -42.15 43.77
CA VAL A 351 -6.46 -43.30 44.42
C VAL A 351 -7.80 -43.60 43.74
N THR A 352 -7.93 -44.82 43.21
CA THR A 352 -9.16 -45.31 42.59
C THR A 352 -9.97 -46.15 43.58
N HIS A 353 -11.23 -45.77 43.77
CA HIS A 353 -12.20 -46.51 44.59
C HIS A 353 -13.39 -46.91 43.70
N GLY A 354 -13.23 -48.01 42.97
CA GLY A 354 -14.18 -48.42 41.94
C GLY A 354 -14.20 -47.41 40.78
N PRO A 355 -15.39 -46.91 40.34
CA PRO A 355 -15.48 -45.90 39.30
C PRO A 355 -15.11 -44.48 39.78
N ASN A 356 -14.94 -44.27 41.09
CA ASN A 356 -14.65 -42.97 41.67
C ASN A 356 -13.14 -42.74 41.79
N ILE A 357 -12.70 -41.57 41.38
CA ILE A 357 -11.31 -41.14 41.38
C ILE A 357 -11.12 -40.09 42.48
N HIS A 358 -10.11 -40.29 43.33
CA HIS A 358 -9.72 -39.39 44.41
C HIS A 358 -8.26 -38.96 44.26
N TRP A 359 -7.98 -37.68 44.53
CA TRP A 359 -6.63 -37.12 44.51
C TRP A 359 -6.06 -37.06 45.92
N ASP A 360 -5.18 -38.01 46.25
CA ASP A 360 -4.65 -38.24 47.59
C ASP A 360 -3.30 -37.55 47.81
N VAL A 361 -3.32 -36.21 47.81
CA VAL A 361 -2.10 -35.39 47.76
C VAL A 361 -1.52 -35.13 49.17
N ARG A 362 -1.18 -36.20 49.90
CA ARG A 362 -0.81 -36.15 51.34
C ARG A 362 0.57 -35.55 51.66
N ASP A 363 1.48 -35.47 50.70
CA ASP A 363 2.89 -35.07 50.91
C ASP A 363 3.18 -33.55 50.77
N PHE A 364 2.20 -32.71 51.07
CA PHE A 364 2.41 -31.28 51.25
C PHE A 364 3.03 -30.97 52.63
N ARG A 365 3.76 -29.85 52.73
CA ARG A 365 3.98 -29.22 54.05
C ARG A 365 2.67 -28.61 54.55
N GLU A 366 2.58 -28.31 55.84
CA GLU A 366 1.47 -27.50 56.38
C GLU A 366 1.33 -26.21 55.56
N ALA A 367 0.10 -25.98 55.09
CA ALA A 367 -0.25 -24.82 54.29
C ALA A 367 -0.33 -23.58 55.18
N GLN A 368 0.17 -22.45 54.68
CA GLN A 368 -0.03 -21.16 55.35
C GLN A 368 -1.36 -20.53 54.89
N ASP A 369 -1.98 -19.68 55.71
CA ASP A 369 -3.31 -19.13 55.45
C ASP A 369 -3.45 -18.45 54.07
N TRP A 370 -2.40 -17.78 53.62
CA TRP A 370 -2.36 -17.09 52.31
C TRP A 370 -2.24 -18.04 51.10
N GLU A 371 -2.06 -19.35 51.32
CA GLU A 371 -1.89 -20.38 50.30
C GLU A 371 -3.17 -21.19 50.06
N ILE A 372 -4.13 -21.16 51.00
CA ILE A 372 -5.39 -21.92 50.96
C ILE A 372 -6.16 -21.64 49.67
N ASP A 373 -6.22 -20.38 49.26
CA ASP A 373 -6.88 -19.90 48.04
C ASP A 373 -6.24 -20.40 46.74
N LEU A 374 -4.96 -20.79 46.78
CA LEU A 374 -4.23 -21.39 45.66
C LEU A 374 -4.39 -22.91 45.66
N ILE A 375 -4.40 -23.54 46.84
CA ILE A 375 -4.68 -24.97 47.01
C ILE A 375 -6.10 -25.30 46.52
N ALA A 376 -7.11 -24.51 46.90
CA ALA A 376 -8.48 -24.68 46.43
C ALA A 376 -8.58 -24.67 44.90
N LYS A 377 -7.99 -23.64 44.26
CA LYS A 377 -7.95 -23.52 42.78
C LYS A 377 -7.18 -24.66 42.10
N PHE A 378 -6.16 -25.20 42.75
CA PHE A 378 -5.42 -26.36 42.27
C PHE A 378 -6.25 -27.65 42.36
N MET A 379 -6.99 -27.86 43.46
CA MET A 379 -7.88 -29.00 43.61
C MET A 379 -9.08 -28.92 42.64
N ASP A 380 -9.68 -27.74 42.46
CA ASP A 380 -10.71 -27.49 41.45
C ASP A 380 -10.22 -27.86 40.04
N LEU A 381 -8.97 -27.50 39.71
CA LEU A 381 -8.35 -27.87 38.44
C LEU A 381 -8.20 -29.39 38.30
N LEU A 382 -7.68 -30.08 39.32
CA LEU A 382 -7.52 -31.54 39.33
C LEU A 382 -8.86 -32.28 39.16
N TYR A 383 -9.93 -31.84 39.84
CA TYR A 383 -11.26 -32.43 39.73
C TYR A 383 -12.03 -31.99 38.46
N SER A 384 -11.59 -30.95 37.75
CA SER A 384 -12.15 -30.57 36.44
C SER A 384 -11.74 -31.49 35.29
N VAL A 385 -10.70 -32.31 35.49
CA VAL A 385 -10.16 -33.24 34.49
C VAL A 385 -10.84 -34.60 34.63
N ASN A 386 -11.51 -35.05 33.57
CA ASN A 386 -12.07 -36.39 33.50
C ASN A 386 -11.04 -37.36 32.93
N ILE A 387 -10.50 -38.25 33.77
CA ILE A 387 -9.46 -39.23 33.41
C ILE A 387 -10.08 -40.40 32.66
N ARG A 388 -9.46 -40.81 31.56
CA ARG A 388 -9.88 -41.95 30.74
C ARG A 388 -8.84 -43.05 30.85
N HIS A 389 -9.21 -44.20 31.42
CA HIS A 389 -8.28 -45.29 31.69
C HIS A 389 -7.78 -46.04 30.45
N GLU A 390 -8.41 -45.85 29.30
CA GLU A 390 -8.11 -46.55 28.03
C GLU A 390 -7.34 -45.69 27.02
N GLU A 391 -7.16 -44.39 27.28
CA GLU A 391 -6.45 -43.46 26.41
C GLU A 391 -5.01 -43.23 26.90
N ALA A 392 -4.05 -43.15 25.98
CA ALA A 392 -2.66 -42.83 26.34
C ALA A 392 -2.50 -41.36 26.76
N ASP A 393 -1.62 -41.10 27.73
CA ASP A 393 -1.35 -39.76 28.25
C ASP A 393 -1.01 -38.75 27.14
N ALA A 394 -1.84 -37.71 27.01
CA ALA A 394 -1.72 -36.68 25.98
C ALA A 394 -1.80 -35.27 26.57
N ILE A 395 -0.98 -34.36 26.03
CA ILE A 395 -1.00 -32.95 26.42
C ILE A 395 -2.18 -32.26 25.72
N CYS A 396 -3.11 -31.71 26.50
CA CYS A 396 -4.29 -31.03 25.97
C CYS A 396 -4.36 -29.55 26.38
N TRP A 397 -4.73 -28.68 25.45
CA TRP A 397 -4.97 -27.27 25.76
C TRP A 397 -6.40 -27.09 26.26
N CYS A 398 -6.60 -27.14 27.58
CA CYS A 398 -7.92 -27.23 28.22
C CYS A 398 -9.00 -26.25 27.70
N PRO A 399 -8.71 -24.96 27.39
CA PRO A 399 -9.72 -24.01 26.88
C PRO A 399 -10.38 -24.40 25.54
N SER A 400 -9.70 -25.17 24.68
CA SER A 400 -10.24 -25.61 23.37
C SER A 400 -10.26 -27.13 23.20
N ARG A 401 -9.60 -27.88 24.10
CA ARG A 401 -9.24 -29.31 23.98
C ARG A 401 -8.58 -29.66 22.64
N LYS A 402 -7.93 -28.69 22.01
CA LYS A 402 -7.27 -28.79 20.70
C LYS A 402 -5.90 -28.10 20.75
N ILE A 403 -5.57 -27.31 19.73
CA ILE A 403 -4.31 -26.59 19.57
C ILE A 403 -4.28 -25.39 20.53
N PHE A 404 -3.08 -25.07 21.03
CA PHE A 404 -2.82 -23.87 21.83
C PHE A 404 -3.09 -22.58 21.03
N GLU A 405 -3.85 -21.67 21.63
CA GLU A 405 -4.11 -20.34 21.08
C GLU A 405 -3.60 -19.25 22.01
N VAL A 406 -2.69 -18.38 21.53
CA VAL A 406 -2.16 -17.21 22.27
C VAL A 406 -3.28 -16.35 22.86
N ASN A 407 -4.35 -16.11 22.09
CA ASN A 407 -5.52 -15.33 22.52
C ASN A 407 -6.27 -15.99 23.70
N SER A 408 -6.33 -17.32 23.73
CA SER A 408 -6.94 -18.05 24.85
C SER A 408 -6.06 -18.05 26.09
N PHE A 409 -4.73 -18.19 25.94
CA PHE A 409 -3.80 -18.10 27.07
C PHE A 409 -3.76 -16.68 27.65
N TYR A 410 -3.76 -15.65 26.80
CA TYR A 410 -3.90 -14.26 27.22
C TYR A 410 -5.14 -14.03 28.09
N LYS A 411 -6.30 -14.60 27.71
CA LYS A 411 -7.54 -14.52 28.51
C LYS A 411 -7.44 -15.22 29.87
N LEU A 412 -6.66 -16.30 29.98
CA LEU A 412 -6.38 -16.97 31.27
C LEU A 412 -5.42 -16.16 32.15
N LEU A 413 -4.50 -15.40 31.55
CA LEU A 413 -3.59 -14.50 32.26
C LEU A 413 -4.27 -13.21 32.73
N GLN A 414 -5.45 -12.87 32.21
CA GLN A 414 -6.25 -11.74 32.71
C GLN A 414 -6.89 -12.08 34.06
N PRO A 415 -6.94 -11.14 35.03
CA PRO A 415 -7.65 -11.33 36.28
C PRO A 415 -9.13 -11.70 36.05
N ALA A 416 -9.66 -12.60 36.87
CA ALA A 416 -11.08 -12.97 36.83
C ALA A 416 -11.97 -11.72 36.98
N ALA A 417 -13.00 -11.62 36.14
CA ALA A 417 -13.86 -10.44 36.10
C ALA A 417 -14.76 -10.37 37.34
N ALA A 418 -14.37 -9.55 38.32
CA ALA A 418 -15.06 -9.43 39.60
C ALA A 418 -16.46 -8.78 39.54
N GLN A 419 -16.88 -8.23 38.40
CA GLN A 419 -18.14 -7.50 38.28
C GLN A 419 -18.76 -7.61 36.89
N SER A 420 -20.07 -7.86 36.85
CA SER A 420 -20.87 -7.79 35.61
C SER A 420 -20.94 -6.33 35.14
N PHE A 421 -20.56 -6.07 33.88
CA PHE A 421 -20.75 -4.77 33.24
C PHE A 421 -21.80 -4.88 32.11
N PRO A 422 -22.73 -3.91 31.97
CA PRO A 422 -23.86 -4.02 31.04
C PRO A 422 -23.45 -3.66 29.61
N TRP A 423 -22.36 -4.25 29.11
CA TRP A 423 -21.67 -3.85 27.88
C TRP A 423 -22.57 -3.83 26.63
N LYS A 424 -23.58 -4.70 26.55
CA LYS A 424 -24.56 -4.72 25.45
C LYS A 424 -25.44 -3.47 25.46
N LYS A 425 -25.73 -2.91 26.63
CA LYS A 425 -26.61 -1.74 26.82
C LYS A 425 -25.85 -0.43 26.56
N VAL A 426 -24.54 -0.45 26.75
CA VAL A 426 -23.60 0.63 26.42
C VAL A 426 -23.23 0.63 24.93
N TRP A 427 -22.70 -0.48 24.42
CA TRP A 427 -22.11 -0.55 23.07
C TRP A 427 -23.03 -1.12 21.98
N ARG A 428 -24.23 -1.62 22.33
CA ARG A 428 -25.28 -2.03 21.38
C ARG A 428 -26.62 -1.32 21.63
N SER A 429 -26.56 -0.15 22.27
CA SER A 429 -27.67 0.81 22.42
C SER A 429 -28.23 1.28 21.08
N ARG A 430 -27.40 1.22 20.03
CA ARG A 430 -27.51 1.95 18.75
C ARG A 430 -27.40 3.48 18.88
N ALA A 431 -27.05 4.08 20.02
CA ALA A 431 -26.75 5.51 20.05
C ALA A 431 -25.44 5.82 19.28
N PRO A 432 -25.17 7.08 18.88
CA PRO A 432 -23.92 7.45 18.19
C PRO A 432 -22.67 7.08 18.98
N SER A 433 -21.55 6.79 18.33
CA SER A 433 -20.37 6.22 19.01
C SER A 433 -19.72 7.12 20.07
N LYS A 434 -19.70 8.46 19.90
CA LYS A 434 -19.34 9.41 20.98
C LYS A 434 -20.26 9.25 22.20
N VAL A 435 -21.56 9.04 21.97
CA VAL A 435 -22.53 8.83 23.04
C VAL A 435 -22.29 7.49 23.72
N ASN A 436 -21.99 6.42 22.98
CA ASN A 436 -21.65 5.13 23.59
C ASN A 436 -20.37 5.19 24.43
N PHE A 437 -19.35 5.93 23.97
CA PHE A 437 -18.14 6.17 24.74
C PHE A 437 -18.40 7.03 25.98
N PHE A 438 -19.22 8.08 25.87
CA PHE A 438 -19.70 8.85 27.01
C PHE A 438 -20.44 7.96 28.02
N ILE A 439 -21.42 7.16 27.57
CA ILE A 439 -22.22 6.26 28.41
C ILE A 439 -21.36 5.15 29.04
N TRP A 440 -20.29 4.71 28.39
CA TRP A 440 -19.26 3.86 29.01
C TRP A 440 -18.59 4.56 30.19
N THR A 441 -18.15 5.82 30.04
CA THR A 441 -17.58 6.59 31.17
C THR A 441 -18.61 6.90 32.27
N VAL A 442 -19.89 7.10 31.91
CA VAL A 442 -21.00 7.25 32.86
C VAL A 442 -21.22 5.97 33.66
N ALA A 443 -21.29 4.81 33.01
CA ALA A 443 -21.50 3.51 33.64
C ALA A 443 -20.36 3.14 34.61
N LEU A 444 -19.13 3.61 34.35
CA LEU A 444 -17.99 3.51 35.27
C LEU A 444 -17.96 4.60 36.35
N GLY A 445 -18.87 5.58 36.31
CA GLY A 445 -18.93 6.73 37.20
C GLY A 445 -17.71 7.66 37.08
N LYS A 446 -17.21 7.90 35.87
CA LYS A 446 -15.93 8.62 35.60
C LYS A 446 -16.06 9.93 34.82
N ILE A 447 -17.27 10.41 34.55
CA ILE A 447 -17.50 11.75 33.98
C ILE A 447 -17.07 12.86 34.97
N LEU A 448 -16.83 14.07 34.45
CA LEU A 448 -16.29 15.21 35.19
C LEU A 448 -17.35 15.96 36.03
N THR A 449 -17.98 15.24 36.95
CA THR A 449 -18.87 15.78 37.99
C THR A 449 -18.09 16.33 39.19
N THR A 450 -18.69 17.26 39.95
CA THR A 450 -18.04 17.92 41.09
C THR A 450 -17.55 16.95 42.18
N ASP A 451 -18.26 15.85 42.44
CA ASP A 451 -17.79 14.78 43.33
C ASP A 451 -16.51 14.09 42.81
N ASN A 452 -16.41 13.85 41.50
CA ASN A 452 -15.26 13.22 40.86
C ASN A 452 -14.06 14.16 40.74
N LEU A 453 -14.29 15.47 40.60
CA LEU A 453 -13.25 16.49 40.70
C LEU A 453 -12.68 16.56 42.13
N ARG A 454 -13.53 16.54 43.16
CA ARG A 454 -13.08 16.51 44.57
C ARG A 454 -12.37 15.21 44.95
N LYS A 455 -12.78 14.05 44.43
CA LYS A 455 -12.01 12.79 44.53
C LYS A 455 -10.60 12.88 43.92
N ARG A 456 -10.38 13.84 43.00
CA ARG A 456 -9.07 14.19 42.41
C ARG A 456 -8.37 15.36 43.12
N ARG A 457 -8.87 15.77 44.30
CA ARG A 457 -8.36 16.88 45.13
C ARG A 457 -8.47 18.27 44.49
N LEU A 458 -9.42 18.46 43.57
CA LEU A 458 -9.76 19.78 43.03
C LEU A 458 -10.86 20.42 43.89
N PHE A 459 -10.62 21.65 44.34
CA PHE A 459 -11.57 22.41 45.16
C PHE A 459 -12.60 23.11 44.26
N VAL A 460 -13.82 22.58 44.25
CA VAL A 460 -14.96 23.11 43.47
C VAL A 460 -16.19 23.12 44.40
N LEU A 461 -16.99 24.19 44.35
CA LEU A 461 -18.21 24.34 45.14
C LEU A 461 -19.19 23.21 44.83
N ASP A 462 -19.80 22.63 45.87
CA ASP A 462 -20.65 21.43 45.73
C ASP A 462 -22.11 21.76 45.43
N TRP A 463 -22.39 22.02 44.17
CA TRP A 463 -23.74 22.25 43.66
C TRP A 463 -23.88 21.68 42.24
N CYS A 464 -25.06 21.14 41.94
CA CYS A 464 -25.41 20.61 40.64
C CYS A 464 -25.76 21.75 39.68
N GLY A 465 -25.03 21.86 38.56
CA GLY A 465 -25.25 22.89 37.54
C GLY A 465 -26.64 22.88 36.89
N MET A 466 -27.41 21.80 37.10
CA MET A 466 -28.82 21.71 36.70
C MET A 466 -29.75 22.25 37.78
N CYS A 467 -29.92 21.54 38.92
CA CYS A 467 -30.94 21.88 39.91
C CYS A 467 -30.57 23.02 40.87
N LYS A 468 -29.27 23.38 40.95
CA LYS A 468 -28.68 24.40 41.82
C LYS A 468 -29.02 24.25 43.32
N ARG A 469 -29.39 23.04 43.76
CA ARG A 469 -29.87 22.71 45.12
C ARG A 469 -29.03 21.65 45.84
N ASP A 470 -28.73 20.55 45.16
CA ASP A 470 -27.99 19.41 45.72
C ASP A 470 -26.55 19.34 45.20
N GLY A 471 -25.70 18.57 45.86
CA GLY A 471 -24.33 18.30 45.42
C GLY A 471 -24.26 17.45 44.15
N GLU A 472 -23.29 17.73 43.27
CA GLU A 472 -23.22 17.09 41.95
C GLU A 472 -22.46 15.76 41.97
N SER A 473 -23.17 14.68 41.66
CA SER A 473 -22.61 13.35 41.37
C SER A 473 -23.18 12.79 40.07
N VAL A 474 -22.55 11.76 39.51
CA VAL A 474 -23.01 11.11 38.26
C VAL A 474 -24.46 10.64 38.37
N ASP A 475 -24.79 9.96 39.47
CA ASP A 475 -26.13 9.41 39.69
C ASP A 475 -27.15 10.52 39.99
N HIS A 476 -26.77 11.56 40.73
CA HIS A 476 -27.66 12.72 40.92
C HIS A 476 -27.92 13.44 39.59
N LEU A 477 -26.88 13.88 38.89
CA LEU A 477 -26.99 14.68 37.66
C LEU A 477 -27.87 14.00 36.59
N LEU A 478 -27.74 12.68 36.45
CA LEU A 478 -28.38 11.95 35.35
C LEU A 478 -29.69 11.25 35.73
N LEU A 479 -29.94 10.95 37.01
CA LEU A 479 -31.13 10.22 37.46
C LEU A 479 -31.99 10.99 38.47
N HIS A 480 -31.38 11.48 39.55
CA HIS A 480 -32.11 11.95 40.75
C HIS A 480 -32.26 13.47 40.86
N CYS A 481 -31.61 14.22 39.98
CA CYS A 481 -31.80 15.66 39.83
C CYS A 481 -33.28 15.93 39.45
N PRO A 482 -33.99 16.84 40.15
CA PRO A 482 -35.39 17.13 39.82
C PRO A 482 -35.62 17.50 38.36
N ILE A 483 -34.67 18.22 37.74
CA ILE A 483 -34.72 18.53 36.31
C ILE A 483 -34.57 17.26 35.47
N ALA A 484 -33.66 16.34 35.83
CA ALA A 484 -33.50 15.07 35.12
C ALA A 484 -34.75 14.18 35.22
N GLN A 485 -35.40 14.15 36.39
CA GLN A 485 -36.64 13.39 36.62
C GLN A 485 -37.74 13.79 35.63
N GLU A 486 -37.93 15.07 35.33
CA GLU A 486 -38.92 15.52 34.34
C GLU A 486 -38.72 14.91 32.92
N PHE A 487 -37.50 14.56 32.53
CA PHE A 487 -37.23 13.90 31.23
C PHE A 487 -37.47 12.40 31.29
N TRP A 488 -37.18 11.78 32.42
CA TRP A 488 -37.49 10.38 32.67
C TRP A 488 -39.00 10.17 32.74
N ASP A 489 -39.72 11.01 33.48
CA ASP A 489 -41.19 10.97 33.61
C ASP A 489 -41.88 11.23 32.26
N LEU A 490 -41.36 12.16 31.44
CA LEU A 490 -41.80 12.34 30.06
C LEU A 490 -41.64 11.04 29.25
N ALA A 491 -40.46 10.41 29.31
CA ALA A 491 -40.20 9.16 28.57
C ALA A 491 -41.02 7.97 29.08
N PHE A 492 -41.28 7.87 30.39
CA PHE A 492 -42.12 6.82 30.96
C PHE A 492 -43.60 7.04 30.60
N SER A 493 -44.08 8.29 30.65
CA SER A 493 -45.43 8.67 30.24
C SER A 493 -45.69 8.35 28.76
N MET A 494 -44.72 8.61 27.87
CA MET A 494 -44.79 8.26 26.44
C MET A 494 -44.98 6.76 26.17
N PHE A 495 -44.57 5.89 27.10
CA PHE A 495 -44.69 4.43 26.99
C PHE A 495 -45.74 3.84 27.93
N GLY A 496 -46.48 4.67 28.68
CA GLY A 496 -47.50 4.24 29.64
C GLY A 496 -46.93 3.44 30.83
N LEU A 497 -45.70 3.73 31.25
CA LEU A 497 -44.98 2.97 32.28
C LEU A 497 -44.92 3.73 33.61
N SER A 498 -45.07 3.00 34.71
CA SER A 498 -44.64 3.45 36.03
C SER A 498 -43.26 2.86 36.33
N TRP A 499 -42.28 3.69 36.66
CA TRP A 499 -40.89 3.27 36.84
C TRP A 499 -40.29 3.81 38.14
N VAL A 500 -39.63 2.93 38.90
CA VAL A 500 -38.87 3.32 40.11
C VAL A 500 -37.41 3.48 39.73
N MET A 501 -36.88 4.70 39.84
CA MET A 501 -35.51 5.01 39.41
C MET A 501 -34.47 4.31 40.30
N PRO A 502 -33.56 3.47 39.75
CA PRO A 502 -32.51 2.82 40.52
C PRO A 502 -31.51 3.81 41.11
N ARG A 503 -30.84 3.41 42.20
CA ARG A 503 -29.89 4.28 42.89
C ARG A 503 -28.71 4.72 42.00
N ARG A 504 -28.20 3.85 41.12
CA ARG A 504 -27.07 4.16 40.24
C ARG A 504 -27.39 3.99 38.76
N VAL A 505 -26.70 4.74 37.90
CA VAL A 505 -26.79 4.59 36.44
C VAL A 505 -26.36 3.18 35.99
N MET A 506 -25.38 2.60 36.68
CA MET A 506 -24.91 1.24 36.44
C MET A 506 -26.01 0.19 36.65
N ASP A 507 -26.89 0.43 37.63
CA ASP A 507 -28.04 -0.44 37.95
C ASP A 507 -29.17 -0.22 36.93
N LEU A 508 -29.45 1.04 36.56
CA LEU A 508 -30.38 1.38 35.47
C LEU A 508 -30.04 0.66 34.18
N LEU A 509 -28.78 0.72 33.73
CA LEU A 509 -28.34 0.06 32.50
C LEU A 509 -28.46 -1.47 32.58
N HIS A 510 -28.32 -2.08 33.77
CA HIS A 510 -28.56 -3.50 33.96
C HIS A 510 -30.05 -3.86 33.88
N CYS A 511 -30.93 -3.13 34.59
CA CYS A 511 -32.34 -3.48 34.70
C CYS A 511 -33.20 -2.99 33.53
N TRP A 512 -32.73 -2.04 32.70
CA TRP A 512 -33.50 -1.47 31.58
C TRP A 512 -34.04 -2.57 30.65
N PRO A 513 -35.36 -2.83 30.61
CA PRO A 513 -35.89 -4.02 29.96
C PRO A 513 -35.84 -3.92 28.43
N GLY A 514 -36.01 -5.06 27.76
CA GLY A 514 -36.34 -5.09 26.32
C GLY A 514 -37.85 -5.18 26.17
N LEU A 515 -38.56 -4.05 26.11
CA LEU A 515 -40.03 -4.03 26.20
C LEU A 515 -40.76 -4.76 25.06
N THR A 516 -40.24 -4.78 23.83
CA THR A 516 -40.86 -5.52 22.72
C THR A 516 -39.83 -6.07 21.70
N LYS A 517 -40.29 -6.98 20.84
CA LYS A 517 -39.62 -7.41 19.60
C LYS A 517 -39.99 -6.54 18.38
N GLN A 518 -40.58 -5.35 18.59
CA GLN A 518 -41.07 -4.45 17.55
C GLN A 518 -40.32 -3.10 17.59
N LYS A 519 -40.62 -2.21 16.63
CA LYS A 519 -39.98 -0.90 16.42
C LYS A 519 -39.96 0.00 17.67
N ALA A 520 -41.03 -0.01 18.47
CA ALA A 520 -41.07 0.70 19.77
C ALA A 520 -39.97 0.22 20.75
N GLY A 521 -39.59 -1.05 20.69
CA GLY A 521 -38.52 -1.65 21.48
C GLY A 521 -37.11 -1.23 21.04
N ASP A 522 -36.94 -0.68 19.85
CA ASP A 522 -35.67 -0.11 19.37
C ASP A 522 -35.51 1.34 19.87
N ILE A 523 -36.57 2.17 19.75
CA ILE A 523 -36.63 3.51 20.36
C ILE A 523 -36.39 3.44 21.87
N TRP A 524 -37.03 2.49 22.56
CA TRP A 524 -36.85 2.27 23.99
C TRP A 524 -35.39 2.03 24.42
N ARG A 525 -34.54 1.46 23.56
CA ARG A 525 -33.11 1.23 23.87
C ARG A 525 -32.25 2.49 23.71
N LEU A 526 -32.69 3.45 22.90
CA LEU A 526 -32.03 4.74 22.70
C LEU A 526 -32.28 5.71 23.86
N ILE A 527 -33.46 5.65 24.49
CA ILE A 527 -33.92 6.60 25.53
C ILE A 527 -32.87 6.90 26.61
N PRO A 528 -32.26 5.92 27.32
CA PRO A 528 -31.29 6.23 28.37
C PRO A 528 -30.06 6.97 27.85
N ASN A 529 -29.56 6.56 26.69
CA ASN A 529 -28.39 7.15 26.05
C ASN A 529 -28.68 8.58 25.60
N CYS A 530 -29.91 8.84 25.12
CA CYS A 530 -30.34 10.15 24.63
C CYS A 530 -30.55 11.15 25.78
N ILE A 531 -31.32 10.77 26.80
CA ILE A 531 -31.60 11.63 27.97
C ILE A 531 -30.28 12.00 28.67
N MET A 532 -29.45 11.00 29.00
CA MET A 532 -28.18 11.25 29.70
C MET A 532 -27.21 12.12 28.89
N TRP A 533 -27.19 11.97 27.56
CA TRP A 533 -26.37 12.82 26.68
C TRP A 533 -26.87 14.28 26.64
N CYS A 534 -28.18 14.49 26.53
CA CYS A 534 -28.76 15.84 26.49
C CYS A 534 -28.60 16.56 27.84
N LEU A 535 -28.84 15.87 28.96
CA LEU A 535 -28.59 16.41 30.31
C LEU A 535 -27.13 16.80 30.52
N TRP A 536 -26.18 15.98 30.04
CA TRP A 536 -24.75 16.30 30.11
C TRP A 536 -24.37 17.51 29.26
N ARG A 537 -24.93 17.64 28.06
CA ARG A 537 -24.72 18.82 27.19
C ARG A 537 -25.26 20.09 27.82
N GLU A 538 -26.51 20.07 28.29
CA GLU A 538 -27.14 21.22 28.96
C GLU A 538 -26.33 21.64 30.19
N ARG A 539 -25.97 20.69 31.06
CA ARG A 539 -25.13 20.96 32.24
C ARG A 539 -23.84 21.66 31.87
N ASN A 540 -23.16 21.21 30.80
CA ASN A 540 -21.91 21.83 30.38
C ASN A 540 -22.12 23.25 29.84
N SER A 541 -23.20 23.50 29.08
CA SER A 541 -23.54 24.85 28.61
C SER A 541 -23.82 25.79 29.79
N ARG A 542 -24.58 25.34 30.79
CA ARG A 542 -24.81 26.07 32.06
C ARG A 542 -23.53 26.37 32.83
N CYS A 543 -22.64 25.37 32.97
CA CYS A 543 -21.43 25.48 33.78
C CYS A 543 -20.28 26.25 33.12
N PHE A 544 -20.16 26.22 31.79
CA PHE A 544 -18.99 26.77 31.07
C PHE A 544 -19.33 27.93 30.13
N GLU A 545 -20.56 27.99 29.62
CA GLU A 545 -21.00 29.02 28.65
C GLU A 545 -21.96 30.04 29.29
N GLY A 546 -22.48 29.75 30.48
CA GLY A 546 -23.48 30.58 31.18
C GLY A 546 -24.88 30.51 30.56
N CYS A 547 -25.09 29.62 29.58
CA CYS A 547 -26.34 29.46 28.84
C CYS A 547 -27.26 28.46 29.54
N GLU A 548 -28.53 28.81 29.70
CA GLU A 548 -29.56 27.96 30.31
C GLU A 548 -30.80 27.90 29.41
N MET A 549 -31.14 26.70 28.92
CA MET A 549 -32.34 26.51 28.12
C MET A 549 -33.59 26.40 29.03
N PRO A 550 -34.73 27.00 28.63
CA PRO A 550 -36.02 26.72 29.25
C PRO A 550 -36.34 25.22 29.22
N ILE A 551 -36.92 24.69 30.29
CA ILE A 551 -37.17 23.25 30.45
C ILE A 551 -38.03 22.69 29.30
N GLN A 552 -38.99 23.46 28.79
CA GLN A 552 -39.83 23.05 27.67
C GLN A 552 -39.04 22.93 26.35
N ASP A 553 -38.12 23.85 26.08
CA ASP A 553 -37.26 23.79 24.90
C ASP A 553 -36.23 22.66 25.01
N LEU A 554 -35.75 22.38 26.22
CA LEU A 554 -34.90 21.23 26.49
C LEU A 554 -35.65 19.90 26.31
N LYS A 555 -36.95 19.82 26.67
CA LYS A 555 -37.81 18.66 26.38
C LYS A 555 -37.98 18.46 24.88
N ASN A 556 -38.24 19.55 24.14
CA ASN A 556 -38.29 19.52 22.67
C ASN A 556 -36.93 19.08 22.08
N PHE A 557 -35.80 19.54 22.63
CA PHE A 557 -34.45 19.16 22.20
C PHE A 557 -34.17 17.66 22.42
N VAL A 558 -34.55 17.10 23.56
CA VAL A 558 -34.45 15.66 23.86
C VAL A 558 -35.28 14.84 22.87
N LEU A 559 -36.56 15.21 22.67
CA LEU A 559 -37.45 14.51 21.75
C LEU A 559 -36.95 14.56 20.30
N ASN A 560 -36.49 15.73 19.83
CA ASN A 560 -35.90 15.90 18.50
C ASN A 560 -34.60 15.10 18.34
N THR A 561 -33.77 15.02 19.38
CA THR A 561 -32.53 14.22 19.34
C THR A 561 -32.85 12.72 19.29
N LEU A 562 -33.81 12.26 20.10
CA LEU A 562 -34.27 10.87 20.10
C LEU A 562 -34.90 10.48 18.76
N TRP A 563 -35.72 11.36 18.18
CA TRP A 563 -36.35 11.15 16.87
C TRP A 563 -35.31 11.06 15.75
N LYS A 564 -34.32 11.97 15.72
CA LYS A 564 -33.21 11.92 14.76
C LYS A 564 -32.43 10.60 14.85
N TRP A 565 -32.12 10.13 16.07
CA TRP A 565 -31.41 8.86 16.27
C TRP A 565 -32.26 7.64 15.89
N ALA A 566 -33.58 7.68 16.06
CA ALA A 566 -34.48 6.61 15.65
C ALA A 566 -34.73 6.59 14.12
N ALA A 567 -34.80 7.76 13.49
CA ALA A 567 -35.00 7.92 12.06
C ALA A 567 -33.80 7.42 11.25
N ALA A 568 -32.57 7.71 11.70
CA ALA A 568 -31.32 7.27 11.08
C ALA A 568 -31.04 5.75 11.15
N GLN A 569 -32.04 4.92 11.49
CA GLN A 569 -31.88 3.48 11.79
C GLN A 569 -33.00 2.59 11.23
N ASP A 570 -33.70 3.05 10.20
CA ASP A 570 -34.80 2.34 9.52
C ASP A 570 -35.89 1.78 10.44
N CYS A 571 -36.00 2.34 11.66
CA CYS A 571 -37.07 1.99 12.59
C CYS A 571 -38.45 2.42 12.04
N ILE A 572 -38.52 3.11 10.89
CA ILE A 572 -39.73 3.62 10.24
C ILE A 572 -39.73 3.39 8.70
N GLN A 573 -39.54 2.16 8.19
CA GLN A 573 -40.45 1.47 7.21
C GLN A 573 -40.01 0.01 6.84
N TYR A 574 -40.33 -0.53 5.65
CA TYR A 574 -40.78 -1.92 5.35
C TYR A 574 -39.75 -3.11 5.23
N THR A 575 -40.29 -4.33 5.48
CA THR A 575 -39.95 -5.75 5.07
C THR A 575 -38.66 -6.10 4.26
N THR A 576 -37.97 -7.26 4.39
CA THR A 576 -38.45 -8.69 4.47
C THR A 576 -37.46 -9.70 5.15
N LYS A 577 -37.67 -11.04 5.00
CA LYS A 577 -37.13 -12.21 5.78
C LYS A 577 -36.48 -13.28 4.87
N SER A 578 -35.74 -14.35 5.31
CA SER A 578 -34.88 -14.69 6.49
C SER A 578 -34.44 -16.19 6.45
N ARG A 579 -33.39 -16.62 7.21
CA ARG A 579 -32.98 -18.04 7.54
C ARG A 579 -32.36 -18.88 6.39
N ASN A 580 -31.61 -19.98 6.58
CA ASN A 580 -31.34 -20.89 7.72
C ASN A 580 -29.92 -21.55 7.63
N LEU A 581 -29.36 -22.05 8.74
CA LEU A 581 -27.99 -22.62 8.81
C LEU A 581 -27.96 -23.91 9.65
N ALA A 582 -28.60 -25.00 9.18
CA ALA A 582 -28.93 -26.17 10.01
C ALA A 582 -28.78 -27.56 9.34
N LEU A 583 -28.03 -27.69 8.24
CA LEU A 583 -28.03 -28.91 7.42
C LEU A 583 -26.66 -29.61 7.21
N LEU A 584 -25.54 -28.98 7.55
CA LEU A 584 -24.19 -29.53 7.27
C LEU A 584 -23.54 -30.29 8.45
N ALA A 585 -24.26 -30.52 9.54
CA ALA A 585 -23.72 -31.14 10.76
C ALA A 585 -23.85 -32.69 10.81
N LYS A 586 -24.11 -33.38 9.69
CA LYS A 586 -24.53 -34.80 9.70
C LYS A 586 -23.77 -35.79 8.79
N LEU A 587 -22.71 -35.38 8.10
CA LEU A 587 -21.98 -36.25 7.14
C LEU A 587 -20.57 -36.69 7.58
N ASN A 588 -20.09 -36.23 8.74
CA ASN A 588 -18.67 -36.33 9.13
C ASN A 588 -18.31 -37.54 10.02
N TRP A 589 -19.01 -38.67 9.90
CA TRP A 589 -18.89 -39.79 10.87
C TRP A 589 -18.39 -41.14 10.30
N ARG A 590 -18.46 -41.39 8.99
CA ARG A 590 -18.33 -42.77 8.44
C ARG A 590 -17.15 -43.04 7.49
N VAL A 591 -16.21 -42.10 7.38
CA VAL A 591 -15.05 -42.20 6.45
C VAL A 591 -13.73 -42.48 7.19
N MET A 592 -13.72 -42.47 8.53
CA MET A 592 -12.51 -42.58 9.36
C MET A 592 -12.20 -43.99 9.89
N GLU A 593 -12.80 -45.06 9.33
CA GLU A 593 -12.97 -46.32 10.08
C GLU A 593 -12.01 -47.49 9.71
N ASP A 594 -11.15 -47.41 8.68
CA ASP A 594 -10.16 -48.49 8.43
C ASP A 594 -8.87 -48.06 7.67
N SER A 595 -7.88 -47.54 8.40
CA SER A 595 -6.62 -47.02 7.84
C SER A 595 -5.42 -47.98 7.91
N ASP A 596 -5.58 -49.19 8.45
CA ASP A 596 -4.45 -50.04 8.88
C ASP A 596 -4.22 -51.31 8.03
N ALA A 597 -5.05 -51.54 7.02
CA ALA A 597 -5.05 -52.75 6.20
C ALA A 597 -3.71 -53.01 5.46
N LEU A 598 -3.31 -54.29 5.41
CA LEU A 598 -1.99 -54.74 4.97
C LEU A 598 -1.66 -54.39 3.50
N TRP A 599 -2.67 -54.20 2.65
CA TRP A 599 -2.49 -53.80 1.25
C TRP A 599 -2.03 -52.34 1.08
N ALA A 600 -2.45 -51.44 1.97
CA ALA A 600 -2.03 -50.04 1.98
C ALA A 600 -0.57 -49.85 2.44
N LYS A 601 -0.02 -50.81 3.20
CA LYS A 601 1.38 -50.83 3.64
C LYS A 601 2.33 -51.38 2.56
N THR A 602 1.85 -52.22 1.64
CA THR A 602 2.67 -52.83 0.58
C THR A 602 2.90 -51.89 -0.62
N LEU A 603 1.95 -51.02 -0.95
CA LEU A 603 2.07 -50.10 -2.10
C LEU A 603 2.98 -48.88 -1.85
N LYS A 604 3.31 -48.56 -0.59
CA LYS A 604 4.37 -47.58 -0.26
C LYS A 604 5.80 -48.09 -0.52
N SER A 605 5.98 -49.36 -0.84
CA SER A 605 7.29 -50.03 -0.75
C SER A 605 8.04 -50.24 -2.07
N LYS A 606 7.49 -49.88 -3.24
CA LYS A 606 8.00 -50.47 -4.50
C LYS A 606 8.60 -49.58 -5.60
N TYR A 607 8.07 -48.43 -6.01
CA TYR A 607 8.64 -47.68 -7.16
C TYR A 607 8.56 -46.14 -7.06
N CYS A 608 9.67 -45.49 -7.46
CA CYS A 608 9.99 -44.04 -7.54
C CYS A 608 11.15 -43.91 -8.57
N PRO A 609 11.57 -42.73 -9.12
CA PRO A 609 11.01 -41.37 -9.08
C PRO A 609 10.85 -40.68 -10.47
N SER A 610 10.13 -39.54 -10.52
CA SER A 610 10.34 -38.43 -11.48
C SER A 610 9.64 -37.17 -10.96
N ASP A 611 10.04 -35.98 -11.41
CA ASP A 611 9.49 -34.70 -10.92
C ASP A 611 8.02 -34.51 -11.33
N ILE A 612 7.12 -34.60 -10.36
CA ILE A 612 5.69 -34.39 -10.57
C ILE A 612 5.05 -33.88 -9.27
N MET A 613 4.53 -32.65 -9.31
CA MET A 613 4.08 -31.88 -8.13
C MET A 613 2.55 -31.83 -8.02
N ASP A 614 2.01 -32.18 -6.85
CA ASP A 614 0.56 -32.31 -6.63
C ASP A 614 -0.13 -30.93 -6.60
N ASP A 615 -1.18 -30.75 -7.40
CA ASP A 615 -2.09 -29.61 -7.24
C ASP A 615 -3.02 -29.84 -6.03
N ARG A 616 -3.45 -28.74 -5.40
CA ARG A 616 -4.19 -28.79 -4.13
C ARG A 616 -5.58 -28.17 -4.16
N ALA A 617 -5.87 -27.34 -5.16
CA ALA A 617 -7.21 -26.79 -5.40
C ALA A 617 -7.33 -26.15 -6.79
N ILE A 618 -8.46 -26.39 -7.45
CA ILE A 618 -8.90 -25.69 -8.65
C ILE A 618 -10.02 -24.72 -8.25
N TYR A 619 -9.93 -23.45 -8.66
CA TYR A 619 -10.85 -22.38 -8.26
C TYR A 619 -11.36 -21.58 -9.46
N THR A 620 -12.67 -21.36 -9.55
CA THR A 620 -13.34 -20.70 -10.70
C THR A 620 -13.66 -19.21 -10.46
N GLY A 621 -13.10 -18.59 -9.43
CA GLY A 621 -13.51 -17.23 -8.99
C GLY A 621 -14.76 -17.19 -8.11
N SER A 622 -15.42 -18.33 -7.90
CA SER A 622 -16.65 -18.42 -7.08
C SER A 622 -16.77 -19.71 -6.29
N GLN A 623 -16.23 -20.82 -6.79
CA GLN A 623 -16.25 -22.12 -6.13
C GLN A 623 -14.98 -22.91 -6.41
N PHE A 624 -14.71 -23.92 -5.57
CA PHE A 624 -13.64 -24.89 -5.78
C PHE A 624 -14.19 -26.13 -6.48
N LEU A 625 -13.48 -26.61 -7.50
CA LEU A 625 -13.82 -27.80 -8.26
C LEU A 625 -12.83 -28.93 -7.97
N GLU A 626 -13.31 -30.17 -8.10
CA GLU A 626 -12.47 -31.37 -8.06
C GLU A 626 -11.84 -31.68 -9.43
N SER A 627 -12.41 -31.15 -10.53
CA SER A 627 -11.81 -31.22 -11.87
C SER A 627 -12.39 -30.18 -12.83
N VAL A 628 -11.61 -29.76 -13.82
CA VAL A 628 -11.95 -28.83 -14.90
C VAL A 628 -11.59 -29.44 -16.26
N GLY A 629 -12.38 -29.13 -17.30
CA GLY A 629 -12.08 -29.50 -18.69
C GLY A 629 -11.73 -28.28 -19.55
N ALA A 630 -11.53 -28.49 -20.85
CA ALA A 630 -11.25 -27.42 -21.81
C ALA A 630 -12.28 -26.27 -21.79
N ASN A 631 -11.85 -25.09 -22.28
CA ASN A 631 -12.65 -23.87 -22.45
C ASN A 631 -13.19 -23.20 -21.17
N SER A 632 -12.57 -23.44 -20.00
CA SER A 632 -12.80 -22.65 -18.78
C SER A 632 -11.50 -22.06 -18.26
N GLU A 633 -11.47 -20.75 -18.02
CA GLU A 633 -10.39 -20.12 -17.26
C GLU A 633 -10.55 -20.47 -15.78
N VAL A 634 -9.47 -20.89 -15.12
CA VAL A 634 -9.43 -21.26 -13.70
C VAL A 634 -8.15 -20.80 -13.02
N GLY A 635 -8.21 -20.60 -11.71
CA GLY A 635 -7.04 -20.44 -10.85
C GLY A 635 -6.64 -21.77 -10.21
N ILE A 636 -5.39 -22.20 -10.39
CA ILE A 636 -4.82 -23.42 -9.82
C ILE A 636 -3.90 -23.06 -8.66
N VAL A 637 -4.14 -23.65 -7.48
CA VAL A 637 -3.26 -23.56 -6.31
C VAL A 637 -2.40 -24.82 -6.24
N LEU A 638 -1.10 -24.65 -6.42
CA LEU A 638 -0.13 -25.73 -6.32
C LEU A 638 0.40 -25.89 -4.89
N GLU A 639 0.90 -27.09 -4.58
CA GLU A 639 1.72 -27.30 -3.40
C GLU A 639 2.98 -26.43 -3.40
N SER A 640 3.60 -26.24 -4.57
CA SER A 640 4.86 -25.50 -4.75
C SER A 640 4.94 -24.90 -6.15
N THR A 641 5.72 -23.82 -6.36
CA THR A 641 5.83 -23.17 -7.68
C THR A 641 7.13 -22.39 -7.88
N SER A 642 7.51 -22.22 -9.14
CA SER A 642 8.64 -21.40 -9.62
C SER A 642 8.23 -20.07 -10.27
N PHE A 643 6.92 -19.80 -10.38
CA PHE A 643 6.36 -18.56 -10.91
C PHE A 643 6.43 -17.43 -9.88
N TYR A 644 6.75 -16.21 -10.32
CA TYR A 644 6.61 -15.00 -9.51
C TYR A 644 5.16 -14.52 -9.53
N ALA A 645 4.55 -14.43 -8.35
CA ALA A 645 3.28 -13.74 -8.17
C ALA A 645 3.49 -12.23 -8.11
N GLU A 646 2.57 -11.44 -8.67
CA GLU A 646 2.66 -9.97 -8.66
C GLU A 646 2.76 -9.42 -7.22
N GLN A 647 3.90 -8.79 -6.91
CA GLN A 647 4.10 -8.04 -5.67
C GLN A 647 5.23 -7.01 -5.83
N GLY A 648 5.35 -6.09 -4.86
CA GLY A 648 6.49 -5.16 -4.78
C GLY A 648 6.60 -4.14 -5.92
N GLY A 649 5.61 -4.07 -6.82
CA GLY A 649 5.65 -3.28 -8.04
C GLY A 649 6.15 -4.06 -9.26
N GLN A 650 6.59 -5.32 -9.12
CA GLN A 650 6.90 -6.18 -10.25
C GLN A 650 5.66 -6.99 -10.67
N ILE A 651 5.37 -6.98 -11.97
CA ILE A 651 4.32 -7.80 -12.58
C ILE A 651 4.63 -9.30 -12.49
N PHE A 652 3.57 -10.11 -12.41
CA PHE A 652 3.62 -11.57 -12.41
C PHE A 652 4.34 -12.19 -13.62
N ASP A 653 4.76 -13.44 -13.48
CA ASP A 653 5.20 -14.28 -14.59
C ASP A 653 4.04 -14.95 -15.35
N ILE A 654 4.32 -15.36 -16.59
CA ILE A 654 3.44 -16.18 -17.43
C ILE A 654 4.19 -17.46 -17.84
N GLY A 655 3.50 -18.42 -18.44
CA GLY A 655 4.11 -19.69 -18.85
C GLY A 655 3.08 -20.81 -19.01
N SER A 656 3.46 -22.05 -18.68
CA SER A 656 2.54 -23.19 -18.65
C SER A 656 2.77 -24.14 -17.48
N LEU A 657 1.73 -24.90 -17.14
CA LEU A 657 1.78 -26.11 -16.32
C LEU A 657 1.55 -27.31 -17.24
N GLU A 658 2.49 -28.24 -17.29
CA GLU A 658 2.39 -29.45 -18.12
C GLU A 658 2.20 -30.70 -17.28
N GLY A 659 1.43 -31.65 -17.79
CA GLY A 659 1.22 -32.96 -17.17
C GLY A 659 0.47 -33.93 -18.07
N PRO A 660 -0.01 -35.08 -17.53
CA PRO A 660 -0.71 -36.11 -18.31
C PRO A 660 -2.02 -35.62 -18.98
N PHE A 661 -2.55 -34.49 -18.50
CA PHE A 661 -3.75 -33.80 -18.97
C PHE A 661 -3.50 -32.84 -20.14
N GLY A 662 -2.26 -32.71 -20.62
CA GLY A 662 -1.84 -31.74 -21.64
C GLY A 662 -1.13 -30.52 -21.06
N SER A 663 -1.26 -29.36 -21.71
CA SER A 663 -0.66 -28.11 -21.29
C SER A 663 -1.72 -27.09 -20.87
N PHE A 664 -1.58 -26.55 -19.66
CA PHE A 664 -2.37 -25.45 -19.13
C PHE A 664 -1.55 -24.16 -19.22
N GLN A 665 -2.00 -23.19 -20.01
CA GLN A 665 -1.32 -21.92 -20.23
C GLN A 665 -1.65 -20.96 -19.08
N VAL A 666 -0.63 -20.55 -18.33
CA VAL A 666 -0.72 -19.61 -17.20
C VAL A 666 -0.60 -18.19 -17.73
N SER A 667 -1.72 -17.46 -17.71
CA SER A 667 -1.85 -16.07 -18.16
C SER A 667 -1.53 -15.05 -17.07
N ASN A 668 -1.76 -15.38 -15.79
CA ASN A 668 -1.56 -14.48 -14.64
C ASN A 668 -1.22 -15.29 -13.36
N VAL A 669 -0.44 -14.71 -12.45
CA VAL A 669 -0.07 -15.33 -11.16
C VAL A 669 -0.19 -14.33 -10.01
N GLN A 670 -1.04 -14.64 -9.03
CA GLN A 670 -1.40 -13.74 -7.93
C GLN A 670 -1.22 -14.39 -6.55
N ILE A 671 -1.02 -13.59 -5.51
CA ILE A 671 -0.82 -14.08 -4.13
C ILE A 671 -1.95 -13.65 -3.19
N PHE A 672 -2.62 -14.64 -2.58
CA PHE A 672 -3.74 -14.41 -1.67
C PHE A 672 -3.53 -15.16 -0.36
N GLY A 673 -3.28 -14.43 0.74
CA GLY A 673 -3.19 -15.01 2.09
C GLY A 673 -2.08 -16.06 2.30
N GLY A 674 -1.07 -16.10 1.43
CA GLY A 674 0.00 -17.11 1.43
C GLY A 674 -0.19 -18.26 0.43
N PHE A 675 -1.26 -18.25 -0.37
CA PHE A 675 -1.45 -19.15 -1.51
C PHE A 675 -1.06 -18.44 -2.80
N ILE A 676 -0.37 -19.13 -3.70
CA ILE A 676 -0.07 -18.64 -5.05
C ILE A 676 -1.07 -19.27 -6.02
N LEU A 677 -1.81 -18.41 -6.74
CA LEU A 677 -2.87 -18.76 -7.66
C LEU A 677 -2.39 -18.56 -9.11
N HIS A 678 -2.36 -19.65 -9.89
CA HIS A 678 -1.96 -19.65 -11.29
C HIS A 678 -3.23 -19.62 -12.15
N ILE A 679 -3.53 -18.47 -12.74
CA ILE A 679 -4.73 -18.23 -13.54
C ILE A 679 -4.41 -18.58 -15.00
N GLY A 680 -5.31 -19.29 -15.68
CA GLY A 680 -5.06 -19.76 -17.03
C GLY A 680 -6.12 -20.70 -17.62
N SER A 681 -5.82 -21.28 -18.77
CA SER A 681 -6.70 -22.22 -19.50
C SER A 681 -5.91 -23.26 -20.31
N PHE A 682 -6.57 -24.35 -20.73
CA PHE A 682 -5.94 -25.40 -21.56
C PHE A 682 -5.68 -24.96 -23.00
N SER A 683 -4.64 -25.52 -23.62
CA SER A 683 -4.35 -25.34 -25.05
C SER A 683 -5.13 -26.27 -25.99
N GLU A 684 -5.77 -27.34 -25.50
CA GLU A 684 -6.42 -28.38 -26.32
C GLU A 684 -7.85 -28.70 -25.85
N GLU A 685 -8.75 -29.00 -26.79
CA GLU A 685 -10.19 -29.22 -26.55
C GLU A 685 -10.52 -30.46 -25.69
N SER A 686 -9.56 -31.36 -25.48
CA SER A 686 -9.73 -32.63 -24.76
C SER A 686 -9.06 -32.67 -23.37
N GLY A 687 -8.35 -31.60 -22.97
CA GLY A 687 -7.65 -31.53 -21.69
C GLY A 687 -8.59 -31.58 -20.48
N ARG A 688 -8.20 -32.32 -19.43
CA ARG A 688 -8.92 -32.38 -18.15
C ARG A 688 -7.95 -32.48 -16.98
N PHE A 689 -8.04 -31.52 -16.06
CA PHE A 689 -7.19 -31.39 -14.87
C PHE A 689 -8.04 -31.61 -13.62
N SER A 690 -7.55 -32.38 -12.65
CA SER A 690 -8.27 -32.81 -11.45
C SER A 690 -7.41 -32.64 -10.21
N VAL A 691 -8.02 -32.35 -9.05
CA VAL A 691 -7.25 -32.11 -7.82
C VAL A 691 -6.50 -33.37 -7.39
N GLY A 692 -5.18 -33.23 -7.20
CA GLY A 692 -4.23 -34.32 -7.01
C GLY A 692 -3.53 -34.77 -8.30
N ASP A 693 -3.78 -34.12 -9.44
CA ASP A 693 -2.98 -34.26 -10.64
C ASP A 693 -1.60 -33.65 -10.42
N LYS A 694 -0.62 -34.17 -11.16
CA LYS A 694 0.77 -33.80 -10.97
C LYS A 694 1.33 -33.01 -12.14
N VAL A 695 2.01 -31.90 -11.83
CA VAL A 695 2.37 -30.86 -12.81
C VAL A 695 3.87 -30.55 -12.86
N ILE A 696 4.30 -30.01 -14.00
CA ILE A 696 5.63 -29.42 -14.25
C ILE A 696 5.45 -27.93 -14.57
N CYS A 697 6.09 -27.05 -13.81
CA CYS A 697 6.04 -25.59 -14.02
C CYS A 697 7.04 -25.13 -15.08
N LYS A 698 6.57 -24.54 -16.19
CA LYS A 698 7.39 -23.90 -17.23
C LYS A 698 7.12 -22.39 -17.29
N VAL A 699 7.95 -21.60 -16.62
CA VAL A 699 7.89 -20.13 -16.68
C VAL A 699 8.46 -19.61 -18.02
N ASP A 700 7.87 -18.56 -18.58
CA ASP A 700 8.46 -17.75 -19.65
C ASP A 700 9.63 -16.90 -19.12
N TYR A 701 10.81 -17.51 -19.13
CA TYR A 701 12.06 -16.85 -18.76
C TYR A 701 12.49 -15.76 -19.75
N ASP A 702 12.00 -15.75 -20.99
CA ASP A 702 12.36 -14.72 -21.97
C ASP A 702 11.61 -13.41 -21.67
N ARG A 703 10.34 -13.47 -21.26
CA ARG A 703 9.65 -12.32 -20.67
C ARG A 703 10.27 -11.89 -19.34
N ARG A 704 10.64 -12.83 -18.46
CA ARG A 704 11.28 -12.50 -17.16
C ARG A 704 12.63 -11.76 -17.34
N LYS A 705 13.42 -12.11 -18.36
CA LYS A 705 14.67 -11.40 -18.75
C LYS A 705 14.45 -9.93 -19.14
N LEU A 706 13.25 -9.53 -19.55
CA LEU A 706 12.92 -8.13 -19.85
C LEU A 706 12.47 -7.35 -18.61
N ILE A 707 11.86 -8.03 -17.63
CA ILE A 707 11.37 -7.44 -16.37
C ILE A 707 12.52 -7.19 -15.39
N ALA A 708 13.41 -8.16 -15.20
CA ALA A 708 14.48 -8.07 -14.18
C ALA A 708 15.44 -6.87 -14.36
N PRO A 709 15.84 -6.45 -15.57
CA PRO A 709 16.65 -5.25 -15.76
C PRO A 709 15.88 -3.97 -15.40
N ASN A 710 14.61 -3.86 -15.81
CA ASN A 710 13.74 -2.75 -15.44
C ASN A 710 13.56 -2.66 -13.91
N HIS A 711 13.48 -3.81 -13.20
CA HIS A 711 13.43 -3.84 -11.74
C HIS A 711 14.73 -3.28 -11.14
N THR A 712 15.88 -3.83 -11.53
CA THR A 712 17.17 -3.39 -10.99
C THR A 712 17.45 -1.91 -11.28
N CYS A 713 17.14 -1.41 -12.47
CA CYS A 713 17.28 0.01 -12.79
C CYS A 713 16.32 0.92 -12.01
N THR A 714 15.25 0.39 -11.42
CA THR A 714 14.37 1.16 -10.51
C THR A 714 15.11 1.55 -9.24
N HIS A 715 15.92 0.65 -8.65
CA HIS A 715 16.77 0.97 -7.49
C HIS A 715 17.88 1.96 -7.87
N MET A 716 18.56 1.73 -9.00
CA MET A 716 19.60 2.63 -9.53
C MET A 716 19.07 4.06 -9.75
N LEU A 717 17.83 4.17 -10.23
CA LEU A 717 17.11 5.44 -10.43
C LEU A 717 16.75 6.11 -9.09
N ASN A 718 16.27 5.36 -8.10
CA ASN A 718 15.94 5.92 -6.78
C ASN A 718 17.18 6.54 -6.10
N PHE A 719 18.32 5.86 -6.20
CA PHE A 719 19.61 6.39 -5.76
C PHE A 719 20.01 7.66 -6.53
N ALA A 720 19.99 7.63 -7.86
CA ALA A 720 20.34 8.78 -8.70
C ALA A 720 19.44 10.01 -8.42
N LEU A 721 18.15 9.79 -8.13
CA LEU A 721 17.21 10.83 -7.73
C LEU A 721 17.58 11.48 -6.39
N ARG A 722 17.95 10.68 -5.38
CA ARG A 722 18.37 11.19 -4.07
C ARG A 722 19.68 11.95 -4.14
N GLU A 723 20.64 11.47 -4.92
CA GLU A 723 21.94 12.12 -5.10
C GLU A 723 21.82 13.49 -5.78
N VAL A 724 20.93 13.63 -6.78
CA VAL A 724 20.77 14.88 -7.55
C VAL A 724 19.77 15.85 -6.93
N LEU A 725 18.71 15.36 -6.28
CA LEU A 725 17.61 16.19 -5.77
C LEU A 725 17.60 16.34 -4.24
N GLY A 726 18.29 15.46 -3.51
CA GLY A 726 18.39 15.47 -2.05
C GLY A 726 17.50 14.43 -1.33
N ASN A 727 17.80 14.23 -0.05
CA ASN A 727 17.24 13.18 0.81
C ASN A 727 15.74 13.29 1.13
N HIS A 728 15.03 14.34 0.68
CA HIS A 728 13.56 14.42 0.79
C HIS A 728 12.83 13.67 -0.34
N VAL A 729 13.56 13.09 -1.29
CA VAL A 729 13.01 12.20 -2.30
C VAL A 729 12.80 10.80 -1.72
N ASP A 730 11.54 10.42 -1.64
CA ASP A 730 11.07 9.10 -1.24
C ASP A 730 10.14 8.53 -2.32
N GLN A 731 10.28 7.23 -2.59
CA GLN A 731 9.35 6.47 -3.41
C GLN A 731 7.92 6.55 -2.85
N LYS A 732 6.95 6.73 -3.75
CA LYS A 732 5.49 6.70 -3.52
C LYS A 732 4.79 5.59 -4.31
N GLY A 733 5.45 5.03 -5.32
CA GLY A 733 4.97 3.89 -6.09
C GLY A 733 6.00 3.43 -7.12
N SER A 734 5.88 2.18 -7.59
CA SER A 734 6.64 1.66 -8.74
C SER A 734 5.77 0.68 -9.52
N ILE A 735 5.99 0.60 -10.83
CA ILE A 735 5.57 -0.54 -11.66
C ILE A 735 6.72 -0.93 -12.58
N VAL A 736 7.03 -2.22 -12.63
CA VAL A 736 8.03 -2.84 -13.50
C VAL A 736 7.31 -3.76 -14.50
N LEU A 737 7.38 -3.40 -15.77
CA LEU A 737 6.84 -4.16 -16.91
C LEU A 737 8.00 -4.70 -17.79
N PRO A 738 7.75 -5.62 -18.74
CA PRO A 738 8.74 -6.00 -19.73
C PRO A 738 9.19 -4.81 -20.59
N GLU A 739 8.29 -3.89 -20.93
CA GLU A 739 8.55 -2.83 -21.91
C GLU A 739 9.14 -1.56 -21.28
N LYS A 740 8.92 -1.33 -19.98
CA LYS A 740 9.29 -0.09 -19.26
C LYS A 740 9.22 -0.24 -17.74
N LEU A 741 9.91 0.65 -17.03
CA LEU A 741 9.69 0.92 -15.61
C LEU A 741 9.02 2.28 -15.39
N ARG A 742 8.26 2.38 -14.30
CA ARG A 742 7.58 3.59 -13.84
C ARG A 742 7.90 3.81 -12.38
N PHE A 743 8.42 4.99 -12.03
CA PHE A 743 8.83 5.32 -10.66
C PHE A 743 8.17 6.61 -10.18
N ASP A 744 7.40 6.53 -9.10
CA ASP A 744 6.65 7.65 -8.53
C ASP A 744 7.36 8.11 -7.23
N PHE A 745 7.66 9.40 -7.07
CA PHE A 745 8.53 9.92 -6.00
C PHE A 745 8.06 11.29 -5.46
N SER A 746 8.46 11.65 -4.23
CA SER A 746 8.15 12.96 -3.63
C SER A 746 9.06 14.07 -4.15
N HIS A 747 8.49 15.02 -4.90
CA HIS A 747 9.17 16.25 -5.27
C HIS A 747 8.17 17.38 -5.57
N GLY A 748 8.43 18.60 -5.07
CA GLY A 748 7.45 19.69 -5.07
C GLY A 748 7.33 20.51 -6.36
N LYS A 749 8.32 20.44 -7.26
CA LYS A 749 8.45 21.27 -8.47
C LYS A 749 8.88 20.40 -9.67
N PRO A 750 8.74 20.84 -10.93
CA PRO A 750 9.37 20.16 -12.08
C PRO A 750 10.87 19.92 -11.86
N VAL A 751 11.35 18.77 -12.30
CA VAL A 751 12.78 18.47 -12.28
C VAL A 751 13.45 19.21 -13.44
N ASP A 752 14.58 19.85 -13.16
CA ASP A 752 15.32 20.60 -14.16
C ASP A 752 15.90 19.66 -15.24
N PRO A 753 15.91 20.02 -16.54
CA PRO A 753 16.50 19.19 -17.59
C PRO A 753 17.96 18.78 -17.35
N ASP A 754 18.80 19.64 -16.76
CA ASP A 754 20.19 19.29 -16.42
C ASP A 754 20.26 18.32 -15.24
N HIS A 755 19.31 18.42 -14.29
CA HIS A 755 19.17 17.41 -13.24
C HIS A 755 18.71 16.06 -13.81
N LEU A 756 17.76 16.04 -14.76
CA LEU A 756 17.36 14.81 -15.45
C LEU A 756 18.53 14.18 -16.21
N LYS A 757 19.35 15.01 -16.86
CA LYS A 757 20.59 14.59 -17.54
C LYS A 757 21.57 13.95 -16.58
N ARG A 758 21.76 14.55 -15.39
CA ARG A 758 22.64 13.99 -14.36
C ARG A 758 22.09 12.69 -13.75
N ILE A 759 20.78 12.60 -13.51
CA ILE A 759 20.11 11.37 -13.04
C ILE A 759 20.31 10.23 -14.04
N GLU A 760 20.04 10.46 -15.33
CA GLU A 760 20.24 9.47 -16.39
C GLU A 760 21.72 9.07 -16.53
N SER A 761 22.64 10.04 -16.41
CA SER A 761 24.09 9.80 -16.42
C SER A 761 24.51 8.89 -15.26
N ILE A 762 24.06 9.15 -14.03
CA ILE A 762 24.40 8.34 -12.84
C ILE A 762 23.90 6.89 -12.98
N VAL A 763 22.74 6.66 -13.58
CA VAL A 763 22.25 5.29 -13.84
C VAL A 763 23.11 4.59 -14.90
N ASN A 764 23.43 5.26 -16.02
CA ASN A 764 24.29 4.68 -17.06
C ASN A 764 25.76 4.52 -16.61
N GLU A 765 26.27 5.39 -15.73
CA GLU A 765 27.57 5.25 -15.04
C GLU A 765 27.59 3.97 -14.21
N GLN A 766 26.53 3.67 -13.44
CA GLN A 766 26.40 2.41 -12.69
C GLN A 766 26.24 1.17 -13.59
N ILE A 767 25.61 1.28 -14.78
CA ILE A 767 25.57 0.18 -15.77
C ILE A 767 26.98 -0.08 -16.31
N LYS A 768 27.68 0.99 -16.72
CA LYS A 768 29.03 0.93 -17.29
C LYS A 768 30.10 0.47 -16.29
N ALA A 769 29.87 0.69 -15.00
CA ALA A 769 30.73 0.21 -13.93
C ALA A 769 30.60 -1.31 -13.67
N GLU A 770 29.72 -2.03 -14.40
CA GLU A 770 29.49 -3.47 -14.29
C GLU A 770 29.35 -3.94 -12.84
N LEU A 771 28.51 -3.22 -12.08
CA LEU A 771 28.32 -3.45 -10.65
C LEU A 771 27.56 -4.76 -10.45
N ASP A 772 28.09 -5.65 -9.62
CA ASP A 772 27.36 -6.87 -9.24
C ASP A 772 26.04 -6.51 -8.54
N VAL A 773 24.99 -7.24 -8.92
CA VAL A 773 23.64 -7.11 -8.38
C VAL A 773 23.25 -8.48 -7.86
N TYR A 774 23.19 -8.65 -6.55
CA TYR A 774 22.97 -9.95 -5.96
C TYR A 774 21.51 -10.41 -6.19
N PRO A 775 21.26 -11.52 -6.91
CA PRO A 775 19.92 -12.08 -7.01
C PRO A 775 19.50 -12.74 -5.69
N ASP A 776 18.18 -12.93 -5.55
CA ASP A 776 17.49 -13.57 -4.43
C ASP A 776 18.09 -14.98 -4.11
N PRO A 777 18.11 -15.44 -2.85
CA PRO A 777 17.26 -15.03 -1.76
C PRO A 777 17.84 -13.85 -0.95
N VAL A 778 17.02 -12.80 -0.84
CA VAL A 778 16.66 -12.03 0.37
C VAL A 778 16.83 -10.52 0.24
N ARG A 779 15.69 -9.83 0.38
CA ARG A 779 15.34 -8.70 1.28
C ARG A 779 16.33 -7.54 1.50
N VAL A 780 17.50 -7.45 0.85
CA VAL A 780 18.37 -6.27 0.76
C VAL A 780 19.12 -6.33 -0.57
N VAL A 781 18.68 -5.57 -1.56
CA VAL A 781 19.45 -5.29 -2.79
C VAL A 781 20.45 -4.19 -2.44
N ALA A 782 21.74 -4.38 -2.71
CA ALA A 782 22.76 -3.34 -2.68
C ALA A 782 23.49 -3.32 -4.02
N ILE A 783 23.65 -2.14 -4.63
CA ILE A 783 24.27 -1.97 -5.95
C ILE A 783 25.72 -1.49 -5.79
N GLY A 784 26.68 -2.24 -6.34
CA GLY A 784 28.09 -1.84 -6.42
C GLY A 784 28.93 -1.99 -5.16
N ARG A 785 28.34 -2.48 -4.07
CA ARG A 785 29.04 -2.95 -2.87
C ARG A 785 28.44 -4.27 -2.42
N LYS A 786 29.26 -5.12 -1.80
CA LYS A 786 28.77 -6.35 -1.20
C LYS A 786 27.87 -6.00 -0.03
N VAL A 787 26.69 -6.61 0.03
CA VAL A 787 25.82 -6.53 1.23
C VAL A 787 26.60 -6.99 2.47
N GLU A 788 27.60 -7.86 2.30
CA GLU A 788 28.59 -8.29 3.28
C GLU A 788 29.37 -7.13 3.93
N ASP A 789 29.85 -6.17 3.13
CA ASP A 789 30.66 -5.05 3.61
C ASP A 789 29.78 -4.08 4.41
N LEU A 790 28.57 -3.82 3.89
CA LEU A 790 27.52 -3.06 4.59
C LEU A 790 27.07 -3.73 5.89
N LEU A 791 26.97 -5.06 5.93
CA LEU A 791 26.63 -5.80 7.15
C LEU A 791 27.80 -5.89 8.13
N ALA A 792 29.05 -5.70 7.68
CA ALA A 792 30.25 -5.75 8.50
C ALA A 792 30.53 -4.41 9.22
N ASP A 793 30.32 -3.28 8.54
CA ASP A 793 30.54 -1.92 9.06
C ASP A 793 29.31 -1.01 8.88
N PRO A 794 28.13 -1.36 9.42
CA PRO A 794 26.84 -0.73 9.08
C PRO A 794 26.68 0.74 9.47
N GLU A 795 27.63 1.31 10.22
CA GLU A 795 27.66 2.73 10.62
C GLU A 795 28.51 3.60 9.68
N ASN A 796 29.08 3.03 8.62
CA ASN A 796 29.84 3.76 7.62
C ASN A 796 28.93 4.72 6.82
N ASP A 797 29.23 6.01 6.84
CA ASP A 797 28.50 7.04 6.10
C ASP A 797 28.52 6.77 4.57
N GLU A 798 29.47 5.99 4.05
CA GLU A 798 29.54 5.58 2.65
C GLU A 798 28.29 4.78 2.20
N TRP A 799 27.53 4.14 3.10
CA TRP A 799 26.31 3.42 2.71
C TRP A 799 25.18 4.34 2.26
N LEU A 800 25.20 5.61 2.66
CA LEU A 800 24.29 6.63 2.14
C LEU A 800 24.60 6.96 0.66
N SER A 801 25.80 6.63 0.19
CA SER A 801 26.28 6.83 -1.19
C SER A 801 26.07 5.62 -2.12
N ILE A 802 25.32 4.59 -1.69
CA ILE A 802 24.94 3.45 -2.53
C ILE A 802 23.44 3.12 -2.44
N SER A 803 22.88 2.60 -3.53
CA SER A 803 21.49 2.13 -3.55
C SER A 803 21.34 0.86 -2.70
N THR A 804 20.67 0.94 -1.55
CA THR A 804 20.41 -0.21 -0.66
C THR A 804 18.94 -0.28 -0.22
N GLU A 805 18.20 -1.31 -0.63
CA GLU A 805 16.73 -1.40 -0.46
C GLU A 805 16.21 -2.81 -0.13
N LEU A 806 15.15 -2.92 0.67
CA LEU A 806 14.50 -4.20 0.95
C LEU A 806 13.62 -4.63 -0.25
N CYS A 807 14.11 -5.53 -1.11
CA CYS A 807 13.32 -6.05 -2.24
C CYS A 807 13.13 -7.58 -2.19
N GLY A 808 12.11 -8.06 -2.90
CA GLY A 808 11.76 -9.48 -3.06
C GLY A 808 11.14 -9.70 -4.45
N GLY A 809 11.82 -9.20 -5.47
CA GLY A 809 11.51 -9.40 -6.89
C GLY A 809 12.70 -9.96 -7.64
N THR A 810 12.56 -10.18 -8.94
CA THR A 810 13.61 -10.77 -9.77
C THR A 810 14.56 -9.70 -10.27
N HIS A 811 15.87 -9.90 -10.06
CA HIS A 811 16.93 -8.97 -10.45
C HIS A 811 17.90 -9.61 -11.44
N ILE A 812 18.54 -8.80 -12.28
CA ILE A 812 19.74 -9.19 -13.03
C ILE A 812 20.91 -9.48 -12.08
N SER A 813 21.89 -10.27 -12.51
CA SER A 813 23.05 -10.63 -11.68
C SER A 813 24.17 -9.58 -11.68
N ASN A 814 24.17 -8.67 -12.66
CA ASN A 814 25.10 -7.56 -12.78
C ASN A 814 24.47 -6.41 -13.58
N THR A 815 24.72 -5.14 -13.22
CA THR A 815 24.10 -3.97 -13.87
C THR A 815 24.35 -3.89 -15.38
N ARG A 816 25.45 -4.48 -15.88
CA ARG A 816 25.74 -4.55 -17.32
C ARG A 816 24.66 -5.26 -18.14
N GLU A 817 23.90 -6.17 -17.54
CA GLU A 817 22.80 -6.88 -18.21
C GLU A 817 21.65 -5.93 -18.59
N ALA A 818 21.53 -4.77 -17.92
CA ALA A 818 20.61 -3.72 -18.34
C ALA A 818 21.04 -3.04 -19.66
N LYS A 819 22.30 -3.18 -20.08
CA LYS A 819 22.97 -2.63 -21.27
C LYS A 819 22.99 -1.09 -21.39
N ALA A 820 21.84 -0.44 -21.25
CA ALA A 820 21.62 1.00 -21.33
C ALA A 820 20.32 1.38 -20.58
N PHE A 821 20.19 2.63 -20.16
CA PHE A 821 19.00 3.19 -19.52
C PHE A 821 18.63 4.54 -20.13
N ALA A 822 17.35 4.73 -20.48
CA ALA A 822 16.83 5.98 -21.04
C ALA A 822 15.61 6.47 -20.24
N LEU A 823 15.70 7.67 -19.67
CA LEU A 823 14.64 8.36 -18.93
C LEU A 823 13.75 9.11 -19.94
N LEU A 824 12.60 8.54 -20.28
CA LEU A 824 11.74 9.02 -21.38
C LEU A 824 10.88 10.23 -21.01
N SER A 825 10.39 10.30 -19.77
CA SER A 825 9.54 11.40 -19.29
C SER A 825 9.65 11.63 -17.79
N GLU A 826 9.38 12.88 -17.41
CA GLU A 826 9.18 13.32 -16.03
C GLU A 826 7.88 14.16 -16.00
N GLU A 827 6.90 13.76 -15.18
CA GLU A 827 5.60 14.42 -15.08
C GLU A 827 5.06 14.51 -13.64
N GLY A 828 4.27 15.54 -13.34
CA GLY A 828 3.59 15.67 -12.04
C GLY A 828 2.24 14.97 -12.04
N ILE A 829 2.03 14.01 -11.13
CA ILE A 829 0.73 13.31 -10.99
C ILE A 829 -0.19 14.05 -10.01
N ALA A 830 0.37 14.47 -8.88
CA ALA A 830 -0.37 15.03 -7.76
C ALA A 830 0.49 16.06 -7.02
N LYS A 831 -0.11 16.81 -6.08
CA LYS A 831 0.60 17.84 -5.30
C LYS A 831 1.75 17.21 -4.51
N GLY A 832 2.99 17.46 -4.94
CA GLY A 832 4.21 16.93 -4.33
C GLY A 832 4.61 15.52 -4.78
N ILE A 833 3.94 14.92 -5.78
CA ILE A 833 4.28 13.59 -6.33
C ILE A 833 4.54 13.70 -7.82
N ARG A 834 5.70 13.17 -8.24
CA ARG A 834 6.18 13.17 -9.63
C ARG A 834 6.47 11.75 -10.09
N ARG A 835 6.46 11.56 -11.41
CA ARG A 835 6.61 10.27 -12.09
C ARG A 835 7.73 10.35 -13.08
N ILE A 836 8.61 9.36 -13.06
CA ILE A 836 9.53 9.06 -14.15
C ILE A 836 9.05 7.80 -14.88
N THR A 837 9.08 7.84 -16.21
CA THR A 837 9.01 6.63 -17.05
C THR A 837 10.35 6.43 -17.73
N ALA A 838 10.89 5.23 -17.64
CA ALA A 838 12.18 4.89 -18.25
C ALA A 838 12.14 3.49 -18.88
N VAL A 839 13.14 3.21 -19.73
CA VAL A 839 13.33 1.92 -20.39
C VAL A 839 14.79 1.48 -20.28
N THR A 840 15.01 0.17 -20.28
CA THR A 840 16.36 -0.44 -20.30
C THR A 840 16.65 -1.14 -21.62
N THR A 841 17.82 -1.79 -21.70
CA THR A 841 18.24 -2.74 -22.74
C THR A 841 18.06 -2.20 -24.17
N ASP A 842 17.48 -2.97 -25.08
CA ASP A 842 17.42 -2.65 -26.50
C ASP A 842 16.41 -1.52 -26.78
N SER A 843 15.42 -1.33 -25.89
CA SER A 843 14.50 -0.20 -25.92
C SER A 843 15.20 1.12 -25.57
N ALA A 844 16.15 1.10 -24.63
CA ALA A 844 16.97 2.27 -24.31
C ALA A 844 17.90 2.66 -25.47
N PHE A 845 18.56 1.68 -26.11
CA PHE A 845 19.39 1.96 -27.28
C PHE A 845 18.59 2.60 -28.43
N LYS A 846 17.41 2.06 -28.76
CA LYS A 846 16.51 2.64 -29.77
C LYS A 846 16.12 4.08 -29.43
N ALA A 847 15.80 4.35 -28.17
CA ALA A 847 15.49 5.71 -27.70
C ALA A 847 16.68 6.68 -27.85
N MET A 848 17.91 6.23 -27.57
CA MET A 848 19.13 7.02 -27.75
C MET A 848 19.49 7.24 -29.22
N GLU A 849 19.34 6.22 -30.08
CA GLU A 849 19.60 6.29 -31.52
C GLU A 849 18.65 7.28 -32.22
N ILE A 850 17.35 7.20 -31.92
CA ILE A 850 16.35 8.16 -32.42
C ILE A 850 16.69 9.59 -31.96
N ALA A 851 17.17 9.76 -30.71
CA ALA A 851 17.58 11.07 -30.20
C ALA A 851 18.81 11.63 -30.93
N TYR A 852 19.80 10.79 -31.24
CA TYR A 852 20.98 11.17 -32.00
C TYR A 852 20.63 11.55 -33.46
N SER A 853 19.80 10.74 -34.11
CA SER A 853 19.31 11.04 -35.47
C SER A 853 18.55 12.37 -35.53
N LEU A 854 17.60 12.60 -34.61
CA LEU A 854 16.86 13.87 -34.53
C LEU A 854 17.76 15.06 -34.20
N GLU A 855 18.79 14.88 -33.37
CA GLU A 855 19.77 15.95 -33.12
C GLU A 855 20.59 16.27 -34.38
N GLN A 856 21.05 15.27 -35.13
CA GLN A 856 21.77 15.51 -36.38
C GLN A 856 20.89 16.23 -37.40
N GLU A 857 19.64 15.82 -37.57
CA GLU A 857 18.70 16.52 -38.46
C GLU A 857 18.45 17.98 -38.05
N VAL A 858 18.47 18.30 -36.74
CA VAL A 858 18.38 19.67 -36.23
C VAL A 858 19.67 20.46 -36.44
N ASN A 859 20.84 19.82 -36.31
CA ASN A 859 22.13 20.44 -36.64
C ASN A 859 22.29 20.68 -38.16
N ASP A 860 21.75 19.80 -39.00
CA ASP A 860 21.73 19.99 -40.45
C ASP A 860 20.71 21.04 -40.87
N ALA A 861 19.56 21.11 -40.17
CA ALA A 861 18.59 22.18 -40.36
C ALA A 861 19.21 23.57 -40.13
N SER A 862 20.18 23.74 -39.20
CA SER A 862 20.85 25.03 -38.98
C SER A 862 21.73 25.50 -40.15
N LYS A 863 21.91 24.68 -41.19
CA LYS A 863 22.63 25.02 -42.44
C LYS A 863 21.66 25.41 -43.57
N LEU A 864 20.35 25.32 -43.33
CA LEU A 864 19.30 25.65 -44.29
C LEU A 864 18.81 27.08 -44.08
N GLU A 865 18.36 27.73 -45.14
CA GLU A 865 17.82 29.09 -45.08
C GLU A 865 16.40 29.20 -45.66
N GLY A 866 15.74 30.31 -45.35
CA GLY A 866 14.45 30.71 -45.92
C GLY A 866 13.33 29.68 -45.75
N ARG A 867 12.56 29.48 -46.82
CA ARG A 867 11.33 28.66 -46.81
C ARG A 867 11.59 27.16 -46.63
N VAL A 868 12.82 26.70 -46.88
CA VAL A 868 13.22 25.31 -46.64
C VAL A 868 13.43 25.09 -45.15
N LEU A 869 14.18 25.99 -44.48
CA LEU A 869 14.35 26.00 -43.03
C LEU A 869 13.01 26.00 -42.29
N GLU A 870 12.08 26.88 -42.67
CA GLU A 870 10.75 26.99 -42.06
C GLU A 870 9.98 25.66 -42.05
N LYS A 871 9.90 24.98 -43.21
CA LYS A 871 9.22 23.68 -43.34
C LYS A 871 9.92 22.59 -42.52
N THR A 872 11.25 22.54 -42.58
CA THR A 872 12.06 21.55 -41.86
C THR A 872 11.91 21.71 -40.35
N VAL A 873 11.99 22.93 -39.82
CA VAL A 873 11.81 23.25 -38.40
C VAL A 873 10.41 22.88 -37.89
N ALA A 874 9.35 23.12 -38.69
CA ALA A 874 8.00 22.72 -38.34
C ALA A 874 7.83 21.20 -38.26
N SER A 875 8.40 20.46 -39.23
CA SER A 875 8.39 18.99 -39.26
C SER A 875 9.17 18.38 -38.08
N LEU A 876 10.39 18.87 -37.83
CA LEU A 876 11.25 18.41 -36.75
C LEU A 876 10.61 18.64 -35.38
N LYS A 877 9.96 19.79 -35.15
CA LYS A 877 9.21 20.03 -33.91
C LYS A 877 8.18 18.93 -33.64
N SER A 878 7.32 18.62 -34.62
CA SER A 878 6.28 17.61 -34.49
C SER A 878 6.85 16.22 -34.18
N ARG A 879 7.91 15.83 -34.89
CA ARG A 879 8.60 14.54 -34.69
C ARG A 879 9.28 14.45 -33.33
N VAL A 880 9.97 15.49 -32.88
CA VAL A 880 10.61 15.54 -31.56
C VAL A 880 9.56 15.49 -30.44
N ASP A 881 8.45 16.20 -30.60
CA ASP A 881 7.37 16.21 -29.60
C ASP A 881 6.71 14.83 -29.44
N SER A 882 6.53 14.05 -30.50
CA SER A 882 6.00 12.68 -30.44
C SER A 882 7.04 11.59 -30.11
N ALA A 883 8.34 11.86 -30.27
CA ALA A 883 9.39 10.86 -30.09
C ALA A 883 9.57 10.40 -28.63
N SER A 884 9.71 9.08 -28.45
CA SER A 884 10.04 8.43 -27.18
C SER A 884 11.57 8.36 -27.00
N ILE A 885 12.16 9.49 -26.64
CA ILE A 885 13.60 9.72 -26.50
C ILE A 885 13.94 10.24 -25.09
N PRO A 886 15.20 10.17 -24.63
CA PRO A 886 15.63 10.73 -23.35
C PRO A 886 15.14 12.17 -23.11
N ALA A 887 14.51 12.42 -21.96
CA ALA A 887 13.80 13.66 -21.66
C ALA A 887 14.72 14.89 -21.63
N ALA A 888 15.92 14.74 -21.07
CA ALA A 888 16.95 15.78 -21.10
C ALA A 888 17.38 16.10 -22.54
N LYS A 889 17.61 15.07 -23.37
CA LYS A 889 17.98 15.25 -24.78
C LYS A 889 16.84 15.85 -25.61
N LYS A 890 15.59 15.51 -25.29
CA LYS A 890 14.38 16.13 -25.85
C LYS A 890 14.28 17.62 -25.50
N ALA A 891 14.70 18.02 -24.30
CA ALA A 891 14.81 19.43 -23.91
C ALA A 891 15.93 20.15 -24.67
N ASP A 892 17.13 19.56 -24.76
CA ASP A 892 18.26 20.09 -25.54
C ASP A 892 17.85 20.34 -27.01
N ILE A 893 17.22 19.35 -27.65
CA ILE A 893 16.77 19.44 -29.04
C ILE A 893 15.66 20.49 -29.20
N ARG A 894 14.70 20.57 -28.26
CA ARG A 894 13.66 21.61 -28.26
C ARG A 894 14.27 23.02 -28.13
N ALA A 895 15.33 23.20 -27.33
CA ALA A 895 16.03 24.47 -27.21
C ALA A 895 16.72 24.87 -28.53
N LYS A 896 17.41 23.93 -29.20
CA LYS A 896 17.96 24.15 -30.55
C LYS A 896 16.88 24.54 -31.56
N ILE A 897 15.76 23.81 -31.59
CA ILE A 897 14.60 24.12 -32.46
C ILE A 897 14.03 25.51 -32.15
N ALA A 898 13.99 25.94 -30.88
CA ALA A 898 13.53 27.27 -30.51
C ALA A 898 14.46 28.39 -31.04
N ILE A 899 15.78 28.17 -31.07
CA ILE A 899 16.74 29.08 -31.69
C ILE A 899 16.47 29.21 -33.20
N LEU A 900 16.33 28.09 -33.92
CA LEU A 900 16.00 28.09 -35.35
C LEU A 900 14.65 28.77 -35.63
N GLN A 901 13.66 28.64 -34.74
CA GLN A 901 12.39 29.37 -34.84
C GLN A 901 12.55 30.88 -34.66
N ILE A 902 13.49 31.34 -33.84
CA ILE A 902 13.83 32.76 -33.71
C ILE A 902 14.52 33.26 -34.98
N GLU A 903 15.39 32.46 -35.60
CA GLU A 903 16.05 32.79 -36.86
C GLU A 903 15.06 32.86 -38.04
N VAL A 904 14.16 31.89 -38.19
CA VAL A 904 13.05 31.94 -39.16
C VAL A 904 12.23 33.22 -38.96
N LYS A 905 11.86 33.57 -37.72
CA LYS A 905 11.13 34.82 -37.44
C LYS A 905 11.93 36.08 -37.74
N LYS A 906 13.24 36.11 -37.48
CA LYS A 906 14.12 37.24 -37.84
C LYS A 906 14.22 37.40 -39.35
N ALA A 907 14.41 36.30 -40.10
CA ALA A 907 14.45 36.29 -41.55
C ALA A 907 13.11 36.75 -42.15
N GLN A 908 11.99 36.22 -41.66
CA GLN A 908 10.64 36.65 -42.05
C GLN A 908 10.41 38.15 -41.76
N LYS A 909 10.85 38.66 -40.59
CA LYS A 909 10.75 40.09 -40.26
C LYS A 909 11.60 40.96 -41.16
N LYS A 910 12.84 40.55 -41.47
CA LYS A 910 13.73 41.27 -42.39
C LYS A 910 13.14 41.33 -43.80
N ILE A 911 12.63 40.20 -44.31
CA ILE A 911 11.93 40.14 -45.60
C ILE A 911 10.69 41.05 -45.60
N ALA A 912 9.91 41.06 -44.52
CA ALA A 912 8.76 41.96 -44.39
C ALA A 912 9.16 43.45 -44.36
N GLU A 913 10.25 43.81 -43.67
CA GLU A 913 10.80 45.18 -43.65
C GLU A 913 11.32 45.62 -45.04
N GLU A 914 12.04 44.73 -45.74
CA GLU A 914 12.50 44.95 -47.11
C GLU A 914 11.31 45.05 -48.11
N ASN A 915 10.29 44.21 -47.95
CA ASN A 915 9.04 44.27 -48.72
C ASN A 915 8.29 45.59 -48.48
N ILE A 916 8.15 46.03 -47.22
CA ILE A 916 7.53 47.32 -46.89
C ILE A 916 8.30 48.45 -47.59
N GLN A 917 9.63 48.46 -47.49
CA GLN A 917 10.45 49.49 -48.16
C GLN A 917 10.32 49.45 -49.68
N LYS A 918 10.36 48.26 -50.32
CA LYS A 918 10.17 48.08 -51.76
C LYS A 918 8.78 48.55 -52.22
N ALA A 919 7.73 48.14 -51.51
CA ALA A 919 6.35 48.49 -51.84
C ALA A 919 6.09 49.99 -51.66
N VAL A 920 6.50 50.58 -50.52
CA VAL A 920 6.35 52.02 -50.25
C VAL A 920 7.12 52.84 -51.30
N LYS A 921 8.36 52.47 -51.63
CA LYS A 921 9.15 53.18 -52.63
C LYS A 921 8.45 53.22 -53.99
N VAL A 922 8.11 52.05 -54.56
CA VAL A 922 7.50 51.97 -55.89
C VAL A 922 6.13 52.67 -55.94
N ALA A 923 5.30 52.49 -54.90
CA ALA A 923 3.99 53.13 -54.84
C ALA A 923 4.10 54.67 -54.70
N THR A 924 5.06 55.17 -53.91
CA THR A 924 5.25 56.62 -53.74
C THR A 924 5.91 57.28 -54.95
N GLU A 925 6.85 56.61 -55.63
CA GLU A 925 7.41 57.07 -56.92
C GLU A 925 6.33 57.14 -58.00
N THR A 926 5.48 56.11 -58.12
CA THR A 926 4.32 56.13 -59.03
C THR A 926 3.35 57.27 -58.68
N ALA A 927 3.04 57.45 -57.40
CA ALA A 927 2.14 58.52 -56.93
C ALA A 927 2.72 59.93 -57.11
N VAL A 928 4.05 60.11 -57.11
CA VAL A 928 4.69 61.39 -57.44
C VAL A 928 4.44 61.74 -58.90
N VAL A 929 4.61 60.78 -59.81
CA VAL A 929 4.34 60.98 -61.25
C VAL A 929 2.85 61.25 -61.47
N ASP A 930 1.98 60.36 -60.96
CA ASP A 930 0.53 60.49 -61.14
C ASP A 930 -0.04 61.80 -60.57
N ALA A 931 0.44 62.26 -59.41
CA ALA A 931 0.04 63.54 -58.83
C ALA A 931 0.58 64.76 -59.61
N SER A 932 1.75 64.64 -60.24
CA SER A 932 2.33 65.70 -61.09
C SER A 932 1.58 65.82 -62.42
N ASP A 933 1.06 64.71 -62.93
CA ASP A 933 0.11 64.66 -64.05
C ASP A 933 -1.30 65.15 -63.67
N GLY A 934 -1.52 65.58 -62.42
CA GLY A 934 -2.80 66.10 -61.91
C GLY A 934 -3.85 65.03 -61.60
N LYS A 935 -3.49 63.73 -61.55
CA LYS A 935 -4.43 62.64 -61.29
C LYS A 935 -4.85 62.62 -59.82
N ALA A 936 -6.14 62.38 -59.57
CA ALA A 936 -6.71 62.28 -58.21
C ALA A 936 -6.52 60.89 -57.56
N PHE A 937 -5.86 59.96 -58.25
CA PHE A 937 -5.60 58.61 -57.78
C PHE A 937 -4.28 58.05 -58.34
N CYS A 938 -3.75 57.02 -57.70
CA CYS A 938 -2.57 56.25 -58.11
C CYS A 938 -2.90 54.74 -58.13
N VAL A 939 -2.49 54.03 -59.18
CA VAL A 939 -2.56 52.55 -59.23
C VAL A 939 -1.20 51.98 -59.62
N SER A 940 -0.54 51.32 -58.67
CA SER A 940 0.81 50.76 -58.84
C SER A 940 0.83 49.24 -58.64
N HIS A 941 1.76 48.57 -59.32
CA HIS A 941 2.08 47.16 -59.12
C HIS A 941 3.45 47.05 -58.46
N VAL A 942 3.56 46.20 -57.44
CA VAL A 942 4.79 45.98 -56.67
C VAL A 942 5.04 44.48 -56.54
N GLU A 943 6.30 44.09 -56.56
CA GLU A 943 6.70 42.68 -56.47
C GLU A 943 7.14 42.34 -55.03
N VAL A 944 6.18 42.12 -54.14
CA VAL A 944 6.42 41.70 -52.74
C VAL A 944 5.67 40.41 -52.37
N GLY A 945 5.30 39.62 -53.40
CA GLY A 945 4.56 38.37 -53.23
C GLY A 945 3.18 38.59 -52.62
N LEU A 946 2.86 37.84 -51.56
CA LEU A 946 1.57 37.90 -50.85
C LEU A 946 1.64 38.70 -49.54
N ASP A 947 2.64 39.57 -49.37
CA ASP A 947 2.81 40.41 -48.18
C ASP A 947 1.77 41.54 -48.12
N ALA A 948 0.59 41.21 -47.58
CA ALA A 948 -0.51 42.16 -47.42
C ALA A 948 -0.19 43.30 -46.43
N ALA A 949 0.81 43.16 -45.56
CA ALA A 949 1.24 44.24 -44.68
C ALA A 949 2.05 45.28 -45.48
N ALA A 950 3.02 44.84 -46.29
CA ALA A 950 3.78 45.70 -47.18
C ALA A 950 2.90 46.46 -48.19
N VAL A 951 1.95 45.76 -48.82
CA VAL A 951 1.01 46.36 -49.78
C VAL A 951 0.09 47.39 -49.10
N ARG A 952 -0.37 47.13 -47.87
CA ARG A 952 -1.20 48.07 -47.10
C ARG A 952 -0.44 49.30 -46.62
N GLU A 953 0.80 49.12 -46.15
CA GLU A 953 1.64 50.23 -45.70
C GLU A 953 2.00 51.17 -46.87
N ALA A 954 2.23 50.61 -48.06
CA ALA A 954 2.42 51.39 -49.29
C ALA A 954 1.20 52.28 -49.62
N VAL A 955 -0.02 51.74 -49.55
CA VAL A 955 -1.27 52.51 -49.73
C VAL A 955 -1.38 53.64 -48.70
N LEU A 956 -1.17 53.32 -47.42
CA LEU A 956 -1.20 54.29 -46.32
C LEU A 956 -0.21 55.44 -46.58
N LYS A 957 1.03 55.13 -46.95
CA LYS A 957 2.07 56.15 -47.13
C LYS A 957 1.86 57.02 -48.37
N VAL A 958 1.27 56.48 -49.44
CA VAL A 958 0.83 57.29 -50.59
C VAL A 958 -0.27 58.28 -50.19
N ILE A 959 -1.28 57.82 -49.44
CA ILE A 959 -2.38 58.67 -48.96
C ILE A 959 -1.84 59.79 -48.05
N GLU A 960 -0.94 59.45 -47.12
CA GLU A 960 -0.31 60.41 -46.20
C GLU A 960 0.52 61.47 -46.94
N LEU A 961 1.34 61.07 -47.91
CA LEU A 961 2.27 61.97 -48.61
C LEU A 961 1.65 62.80 -49.74
N LYS A 962 0.56 62.33 -50.35
CA LYS A 962 -0.02 62.93 -51.57
C LYS A 962 -1.50 63.29 -51.47
N GLY A 963 -2.24 62.76 -50.48
CA GLY A 963 -3.66 63.07 -50.31
C GLY A 963 -4.56 62.59 -51.46
N ILE A 964 -4.11 61.58 -52.22
CA ILE A 964 -4.84 60.97 -53.34
C ILE A 964 -5.27 59.53 -53.01
N SER A 965 -6.28 59.02 -53.69
CA SER A 965 -6.70 57.62 -53.57
C SER A 965 -5.65 56.67 -54.14
N ALA A 966 -5.34 55.57 -53.46
CA ALA A 966 -4.25 54.69 -53.86
C ALA A 966 -4.72 53.22 -53.90
N MET A 967 -4.32 52.49 -54.93
CA MET A 967 -4.45 51.04 -54.99
C MET A 967 -3.11 50.41 -55.37
N VAL A 968 -2.68 49.44 -54.58
CA VAL A 968 -1.42 48.72 -54.77
C VAL A 968 -1.71 47.25 -54.98
N PHE A 969 -1.24 46.71 -56.09
CA PHE A 969 -1.29 45.29 -56.44
C PHE A 969 0.07 44.63 -56.15
N SER A 970 0.08 43.40 -55.66
CA SER A 970 1.26 42.53 -55.61
C SER A 970 0.93 41.12 -56.04
N THR A 971 1.88 40.45 -56.68
CA THR A 971 1.72 39.11 -57.26
C THR A 971 2.79 38.17 -56.73
N ASP A 972 2.40 36.92 -56.46
CA ASP A 972 3.32 35.79 -56.25
C ASP A 972 3.14 34.79 -57.39
N GLU A 973 4.10 34.78 -58.31
CA GLU A 973 4.15 33.87 -59.46
C GLU A 973 4.14 32.40 -59.00
N THR A 974 4.78 32.10 -57.87
CA THR A 974 4.90 30.74 -57.31
C THR A 974 3.55 30.10 -56.99
N SER A 975 2.57 30.89 -56.56
CA SER A 975 1.23 30.40 -56.21
C SER A 975 0.13 30.87 -57.16
N ASN A 976 0.48 31.62 -58.22
CA ASN A 976 -0.45 32.33 -59.11
C ASN A 976 -1.50 33.17 -58.36
N LYS A 977 -1.12 33.77 -57.22
CA LYS A 977 -2.02 34.59 -56.39
C LYS A 977 -1.62 36.05 -56.40
N ALA A 978 -2.61 36.91 -56.22
CA ALA A 978 -2.43 38.36 -56.14
C ALA A 978 -3.02 38.90 -54.84
N VAL A 979 -2.31 39.81 -54.18
CA VAL A 979 -2.79 40.58 -53.02
C VAL A 979 -2.99 42.03 -53.47
N VAL A 980 -4.10 42.63 -53.08
CA VAL A 980 -4.46 44.01 -53.45
C VAL A 980 -4.93 44.75 -52.21
N CYS A 981 -4.42 45.96 -52.00
CA CYS A 981 -4.97 46.90 -51.03
C CYS A 981 -5.37 48.19 -51.75
N ALA A 982 -6.50 48.76 -51.35
CA ALA A 982 -7.00 50.05 -51.81
C ALA A 982 -7.28 50.95 -50.60
N GLY A 983 -7.07 52.24 -50.78
CA GLY A 983 -7.36 53.25 -49.77
C GLY A 983 -7.79 54.58 -50.39
N VAL A 984 -8.74 55.23 -49.74
CA VAL A 984 -9.31 56.53 -50.14
C VAL A 984 -9.18 57.50 -48.95
N PRO A 985 -8.68 58.74 -49.14
CA PRO A 985 -8.51 59.70 -48.05
C PRO A 985 -9.85 60.09 -47.40
N GLU A 986 -9.95 60.02 -46.07
CA GLU A 986 -11.19 60.36 -45.35
C GLU A 986 -11.52 61.87 -45.33
N LYS A 987 -10.56 62.75 -45.66
CA LYS A 987 -10.72 64.21 -45.61
C LYS A 987 -10.13 64.91 -46.84
N GLY A 988 -10.96 65.09 -47.86
CA GLY A 988 -10.69 65.94 -49.02
C GLY A 988 -11.80 65.85 -50.07
N ASP A 989 -12.10 66.95 -50.76
CA ASP A 989 -13.16 66.97 -51.80
C ASP A 989 -12.87 66.02 -52.97
N ARG A 990 -11.60 65.68 -53.22
CA ARG A 990 -11.15 64.83 -54.33
C ARG A 990 -11.49 63.34 -54.18
N GLY A 991 -11.99 62.89 -53.01
CA GLY A 991 -12.27 61.48 -52.74
C GLY A 991 -13.75 61.10 -52.67
N LYS A 992 -14.68 62.06 -52.64
CA LYS A 992 -16.09 61.85 -52.22
C LYS A 992 -16.93 60.89 -53.09
N HIS A 993 -16.51 60.60 -54.31
CA HIS A 993 -17.27 59.78 -55.27
C HIS A 993 -16.70 58.38 -55.50
N LEU A 994 -15.55 58.04 -54.90
CA LEU A 994 -14.90 56.73 -55.04
C LEU A 994 -14.98 55.96 -53.71
N GLU A 995 -15.89 54.99 -53.62
CA GLU A 995 -15.98 54.11 -52.46
C GLU A 995 -14.91 53.00 -52.56
N VAL A 996 -14.18 52.77 -51.46
CA VAL A 996 -12.98 51.91 -51.44
C VAL A 996 -13.31 50.43 -51.66
N SER A 997 -14.45 49.96 -51.18
CA SER A 997 -14.89 48.57 -51.26
C SER A 997 -15.44 48.24 -52.66
N GLU A 998 -16.21 49.14 -53.28
CA GLU A 998 -16.62 49.08 -54.69
C GLU A 998 -15.39 49.05 -55.61
N TRP A 999 -14.45 49.99 -55.42
CA TRP A 999 -13.26 50.12 -56.26
C TRP A 999 -12.39 48.85 -56.19
N LEU A 1000 -12.18 48.32 -54.98
CA LEU A 1000 -11.44 47.08 -54.78
C LEU A 1000 -12.21 45.85 -55.28
N THR A 1001 -13.53 45.82 -55.19
CA THR A 1001 -14.33 44.70 -55.71
C THR A 1001 -14.24 44.62 -57.23
N ALA A 1002 -14.37 45.75 -57.94
CA ALA A 1002 -14.17 45.81 -59.39
C ALA A 1002 -12.74 45.38 -59.77
N ALA A 1003 -11.72 45.87 -59.05
CA ALA A 1003 -10.33 45.49 -59.28
C ALA A 1003 -10.03 44.00 -59.07
N LEU A 1004 -10.73 43.32 -58.16
CA LEU A 1004 -10.50 41.90 -57.84
C LEU A 1004 -11.23 40.93 -58.77
N GLU A 1005 -12.18 41.38 -59.59
CA GLU A 1005 -12.97 40.53 -60.48
C GLU A 1005 -12.10 39.75 -61.50
N PRO A 1006 -11.17 40.36 -62.27
CA PRO A 1006 -10.31 39.61 -63.19
C PRO A 1006 -9.39 38.61 -62.47
N LEU A 1007 -9.04 38.88 -61.22
CA LEU A 1007 -8.19 38.05 -60.34
C LEU A 1007 -8.97 36.93 -59.63
N LYS A 1008 -10.30 36.82 -59.86
CA LYS A 1008 -11.23 35.91 -59.15
C LYS A 1008 -11.18 36.09 -57.62
N GLY A 1009 -10.87 37.29 -57.16
CA GLY A 1009 -10.73 37.61 -55.74
C GLY A 1009 -12.03 38.06 -55.08
N ARG A 1010 -11.98 38.25 -53.76
CA ARG A 1010 -13.07 38.88 -52.99
C ARG A 1010 -12.51 40.01 -52.12
N CYS A 1011 -13.23 41.12 -52.06
CA CYS A 1011 -12.93 42.23 -51.16
C CYS A 1011 -13.14 41.77 -49.70
N GLY A 1012 -12.17 42.06 -48.83
CA GLY A 1012 -12.33 41.95 -47.38
C GLY A 1012 -13.25 43.04 -46.82
N LYS A 1013 -13.58 42.97 -45.53
CA LYS A 1013 -14.35 44.03 -44.86
C LYS A 1013 -13.51 45.31 -44.78
N GLY A 1014 -13.85 46.32 -45.58
CA GLY A 1014 -13.25 47.64 -45.52
C GLY A 1014 -13.53 48.33 -44.17
N LYS A 1015 -12.56 49.12 -43.68
CA LYS A 1015 -12.69 49.92 -42.45
C LYS A 1015 -11.76 51.13 -42.51
N ALA A 1016 -12.26 52.30 -42.13
CA ALA A 1016 -11.52 53.57 -42.08
C ALA A 1016 -10.79 53.91 -43.41
N GLY A 1017 -11.57 54.04 -44.49
CA GLY A 1017 -11.07 54.39 -45.82
C GLY A 1017 -10.20 53.33 -46.52
N LEU A 1018 -9.94 52.18 -45.90
CA LEU A 1018 -9.06 51.12 -46.44
C LEU A 1018 -9.80 49.79 -46.63
N ALA A 1019 -9.48 49.09 -47.72
CA ALA A 1019 -9.89 47.72 -47.98
C ALA A 1019 -8.74 46.88 -48.55
N SER A 1020 -8.77 45.57 -48.33
CA SER A 1020 -7.77 44.63 -48.86
C SER A 1020 -8.43 43.32 -49.27
N GLY A 1021 -7.89 42.66 -50.30
CA GLY A 1021 -8.37 41.38 -50.79
C GLY A 1021 -7.28 40.57 -51.48
N GLN A 1022 -7.60 39.30 -51.76
CA GLN A 1022 -6.70 38.37 -52.43
C GLN A 1022 -7.44 37.69 -53.59
N GLY A 1023 -6.75 37.55 -54.72
CA GLY A 1023 -7.20 36.81 -55.89
C GLY A 1023 -6.36 35.56 -56.15
N THR A 1024 -6.93 34.62 -56.91
CA THR A 1024 -6.35 33.29 -57.19
C THR A 1024 -5.85 33.14 -58.62
N ASP A 1025 -5.78 34.24 -59.38
CA ASP A 1025 -5.36 34.23 -60.79
C ASP A 1025 -4.49 35.45 -61.11
N ALA A 1026 -3.23 35.42 -60.66
CA ALA A 1026 -2.27 36.51 -60.85
C ALA A 1026 -1.96 36.81 -62.32
N SER A 1027 -2.14 35.84 -63.23
CA SER A 1027 -1.97 36.01 -64.68
C SER A 1027 -2.75 37.19 -65.26
N ARG A 1028 -3.86 37.58 -64.62
CA ARG A 1028 -4.75 38.68 -65.05
C ARG A 1028 -4.53 40.00 -64.30
N VAL A 1029 -3.36 40.19 -63.66
CA VAL A 1029 -3.06 41.44 -62.92
C VAL A 1029 -3.11 42.69 -63.80
N ASN A 1030 -2.70 42.61 -65.07
CA ASN A 1030 -2.78 43.74 -66.01
C ASN A 1030 -4.23 44.13 -66.32
N ASP A 1031 -5.13 43.16 -66.50
CA ASP A 1031 -6.56 43.41 -66.69
C ASP A 1031 -7.15 44.09 -65.45
N ALA A 1032 -6.77 43.63 -64.25
CA ALA A 1032 -7.19 44.17 -62.97
C ALA A 1032 -6.71 45.61 -62.73
N ILE A 1033 -5.44 45.91 -63.06
CA ILE A 1033 -4.88 47.27 -62.99
C ILE A 1033 -5.60 48.21 -63.96
N ASN A 1034 -5.86 47.76 -65.20
CA ASN A 1034 -6.56 48.56 -66.20
C ASN A 1034 -8.02 48.82 -65.79
N LEU A 1035 -8.70 47.81 -65.24
CA LEU A 1035 -10.07 47.95 -64.72
C LEU A 1035 -10.12 48.90 -63.51
N ALA A 1036 -9.17 48.79 -62.57
CA ALA A 1036 -9.06 49.69 -61.42
C ALA A 1036 -8.82 51.16 -61.85
N LYS A 1037 -7.96 51.40 -62.83
CA LYS A 1037 -7.72 52.74 -63.42
C LYS A 1037 -8.98 53.27 -64.11
N THR A 1038 -9.68 52.43 -64.89
CA THR A 1038 -10.90 52.81 -65.61
C THR A 1038 -12.05 53.14 -64.65
N PHE A 1039 -12.23 52.34 -63.60
CA PHE A 1039 -13.25 52.57 -62.57
C PHE A 1039 -13.00 53.86 -61.81
N ALA A 1040 -11.75 54.14 -61.41
CA ALA A 1040 -11.37 55.39 -60.75
C ALA A 1040 -11.64 56.60 -61.67
N LEU A 1041 -11.27 56.53 -62.96
CA LEU A 1041 -11.56 57.59 -63.94
C LEU A 1041 -13.06 57.80 -64.18
N MET A 1042 -13.89 56.77 -64.08
CA MET A 1042 -15.35 56.87 -64.22
C MET A 1042 -15.99 57.55 -63.00
N LYS A 1043 -15.47 57.27 -61.80
CA LYS A 1043 -16.03 57.74 -60.52
C LYS A 1043 -15.44 59.08 -60.03
N LEU A 1044 -14.32 59.53 -60.60
CA LEU A 1044 -13.65 60.79 -60.25
C LEU A 1044 -13.72 61.86 -61.37
N ARG A 1045 -14.63 61.66 -62.33
CA ARG A 1045 -15.13 62.69 -63.27
C ARG A 1045 -16.35 63.39 -62.69
#